data_AF-A0AAD7GR13-F1
#
_entry.id   AF-A0AAD7GR13-F1
#
_cell.length_a   1.000
_cell.length_b   1.000
_cell.length_c   1.000
_cell.angle_alpha   90.00
_cell.angle_beta   90.00
_cell.angle_gamma   90.00
#
_symmetry.space_group_name_H-M   'P 1'
#
loop_
_entity.id
_entity.type
_entity.pdbx_description
1 polymer ?
#
loop_
_entity_poly.entity_id
_entity_poly.type
_entity_poly.pdbx_seq_one_letter_code
_entity_poly.pdbx_strand_id
1 'polypeptide(L)'
;MTSGNSTPDTPFIAKLRRAAGQPLPHFDQPLVDETAALHRRVLQLANARLDRLDVLQRPSTSDQSPIPIALFSKDEYQALTRACLNQGDFEAAESVLLLMKRSGFPIPEEPLTAVLRRYTEAGDVRRAEHCLATFLTGPPTEPQRHLHVKCHLTATPWDRVPESALAVLHAYEAQGHPAPIKTYTSAIAALYSTRLSIARAQAWDLFAHMRYVAHPTPDVVLYTAMIRACASPVGTARSADPERALDLWMEMTVEQKLKPTVGSYNAVILACARSGRKMYVNEAFRIAKEMLDAHRDAYGRSAYMPDRGTLCALLEGAKRIGDLARARWILADLVRSNAGVEEGVNEEIMMHVFHTYTSYVPPFTRNLAMLVPGKKTKASAVTSDAQTTAAMDQPTVAAAPPLTGHPPRFTRVPPQTSNEVIEEVQALFQRMLEDTGKAQGAPALTDDPFAGQKKFQHVKFSVRLVNSYISAHYQHSSLETSEALFWRVFGDVGLTPDARSYVEALERCGRAKRGRERDIGLRFTEKVWAKWQVLEDAGGAVARPLDARMVERAHAAFIRVLALNEQLERALDQVKVFAARYPPSHLYERALKASFRSTRTVLEAPRPLVRLTSSTEVPDDRMPPLLMFRDLEILHHRLVAASMGPGIGYIKYISKAYEWALRGRRDAAMKARPPPLTQTHAVATTATG
;
A
#
# COMPACT_ATOMS: atom_id res chain seq x y z
N MET A 1 56.68 16.03 25.79
CA MET A 1 55.45 16.82 26.02
C MET A 1 54.49 16.56 24.87
N THR A 2 53.76 15.46 24.93
CA THR A 2 52.74 15.06 23.95
C THR A 2 51.39 15.21 24.62
N SER A 3 50.76 16.37 24.40
CA SER A 3 49.45 16.70 24.90
C SER A 3 48.40 15.79 24.28
N GLY A 4 47.64 15.10 25.14
CA GLY A 4 46.49 14.29 24.76
C GLY A 4 45.42 15.13 24.07
N ASN A 5 45.15 14.80 22.81
CA ASN A 5 43.96 15.26 22.11
C ASN A 5 42.77 14.40 22.57
N SER A 6 42.17 14.75 23.71
CA SER A 6 40.77 14.39 23.97
C SER A 6 39.91 15.30 23.09
N THR A 7 39.45 14.79 21.97
CA THR A 7 38.41 15.47 21.18
C THR A 7 37.18 15.68 22.07
N PRO A 8 36.58 16.88 22.11
CA PRO A 8 35.44 17.14 22.96
C PRO A 8 34.26 16.23 22.57
N ASP A 9 33.70 15.52 23.56
CA ASP A 9 32.52 14.67 23.39
C ASP A 9 31.42 15.45 22.65
N THR A 10 30.82 14.83 21.62
CA THR A 10 29.68 15.44 20.94
C THR A 10 28.52 15.61 21.93
N PRO A 11 27.74 16.72 21.84
CA PRO A 11 26.64 17.00 22.78
C PRO A 11 25.56 15.90 22.81
N PHE A 12 25.50 15.05 21.78
CA PHE A 12 24.65 13.87 21.72
C PHE A 12 25.20 12.69 22.51
N ILE A 13 26.51 12.41 22.44
CA ILE A 13 27.16 11.41 23.30
C ILE A 13 27.08 11.87 24.76
N ALA A 14 27.24 13.17 25.04
CA ALA A 14 27.03 13.72 26.37
C ALA A 14 25.56 13.61 26.85
N LYS A 15 24.57 13.78 25.96
CA LYS A 15 23.14 13.54 26.27
C LYS A 15 22.81 12.06 26.45
N LEU A 16 23.34 11.17 25.61
CA LEU A 16 23.22 9.72 25.73
C LEU A 16 23.87 9.23 27.03
N ARG A 17 25.07 9.72 27.38
CA ARG A 17 25.75 9.42 28.65
C ARG A 17 24.99 9.99 29.86
N ARG A 18 24.33 11.15 29.74
CA ARG A 18 23.43 11.69 30.78
C ARG A 18 22.14 10.87 30.94
N ALA A 19 21.57 10.37 29.84
CA ALA A 19 20.40 9.49 29.85
C ALA A 19 20.73 8.08 30.38
N ALA A 20 21.94 7.59 30.13
CA ALA A 20 22.49 6.36 30.69
C ALA A 20 22.99 6.49 32.14
N GLY A 21 22.85 7.67 32.76
CA GLY A 21 23.31 7.96 34.12
C GLY A 21 22.51 7.30 35.24
N GLN A 22 21.53 6.44 34.94
CA GLN A 22 21.04 5.50 35.93
C GLN A 22 22.06 4.35 36.05
N PRO A 23 22.60 4.08 37.24
CA PRO A 23 23.45 2.92 37.43
C PRO A 23 22.66 1.69 37.00
N LEU A 24 23.24 0.85 36.14
CA LEU A 24 22.73 -0.50 35.96
C LEU A 24 22.63 -1.14 37.35
N PRO A 25 21.59 -1.95 37.61
CA PRO A 25 21.60 -2.82 38.78
C PRO A 25 22.91 -3.60 38.76
N HIS A 26 23.53 -3.74 39.93
CA HIS A 26 24.59 -4.71 40.15
C HIS A 26 24.09 -6.01 39.50
N PHE A 27 24.73 -6.45 38.42
CA PHE A 27 24.41 -7.75 37.85
C PHE A 27 24.90 -8.76 38.86
N ASP A 28 23.99 -9.23 39.70
CA ASP A 28 24.22 -10.41 40.52
C ASP A 28 24.68 -11.51 39.58
N GLN A 29 25.91 -11.96 39.80
CA GLN A 29 26.46 -13.12 39.13
C GLN A 29 25.49 -14.28 39.39
N PRO A 30 24.82 -14.84 38.36
CA PRO A 30 24.06 -16.05 38.58
C PRO A 30 25.08 -17.13 38.96
N LEU A 31 24.76 -17.85 40.04
CA LEU A 31 25.50 -19.01 40.49
C LEU A 31 25.79 -19.97 39.33
N VAL A 32 26.92 -20.66 39.44
CA VAL A 32 27.44 -21.67 38.51
C VAL A 32 26.33 -22.64 38.08
N ASP A 33 25.72 -22.38 36.92
CA ASP A 33 24.87 -23.35 36.22
C ASP A 33 25.78 -24.19 35.30
N GLU A 34 25.95 -25.47 35.62
CA GLU A 34 26.81 -26.40 34.87
C GLU A 34 26.30 -26.68 33.43
N THR A 35 25.09 -26.21 33.12
CA THR A 35 24.41 -26.32 31.81
C THR A 35 24.56 -25.07 30.93
N ALA A 36 25.24 -24.02 31.40
CA ALA A 36 25.41 -22.80 30.64
C ALA A 36 26.30 -23.02 29.40
N ALA A 37 25.82 -22.55 28.24
CA ALA A 37 26.51 -22.64 26.97
C ALA A 37 27.98 -22.15 27.05
N LEU A 38 28.87 -22.83 26.32
CA LEU A 38 30.33 -22.69 26.44
C LEU A 38 30.84 -21.23 26.40
N HIS A 39 30.19 -20.35 25.63
CA HIS A 39 30.56 -18.93 25.56
C HIS A 39 30.34 -18.17 26.88
N ARG A 40 29.25 -18.47 27.63
CA ARG A 40 29.01 -17.86 28.96
C ARG A 40 30.04 -18.31 29.97
N ARG A 41 30.44 -19.58 29.94
CA ARG A 41 31.48 -20.12 30.84
C ARG A 41 32.84 -19.47 30.59
N VAL A 42 33.22 -19.31 29.32
CA VAL A 42 34.46 -18.60 28.95
C VAL A 42 34.42 -17.15 29.44
N LEU A 43 33.28 -16.46 29.30
CA LEU A 43 33.09 -15.09 29.79
C LEU A 43 33.18 -14.97 31.31
N GLN A 44 32.57 -15.89 32.05
CA GLN A 44 32.65 -15.91 33.52
C GLN A 44 34.08 -16.13 34.00
N LEU A 45 34.80 -17.08 33.40
CA LEU A 45 36.21 -17.33 33.72
C LEU A 45 37.10 -16.14 33.40
N ALA A 46 36.86 -15.48 32.26
CA ALA A 46 37.59 -14.29 31.86
C ALA A 46 37.35 -13.12 32.81
N ASN A 47 36.09 -12.84 33.18
CA ASN A 47 35.75 -11.80 34.15
C ASN A 47 36.37 -12.08 35.53
N ALA A 48 36.29 -13.32 36.03
CA ALA A 48 36.89 -13.68 37.31
C ALA A 48 38.42 -13.55 37.31
N ARG A 49 39.08 -13.79 36.16
CA ARG A 49 40.52 -13.56 36.00
C ARG A 49 40.85 -12.06 35.94
N LEU A 50 40.03 -11.27 35.27
CA LEU A 50 40.15 -9.80 35.23
C LEU A 50 39.97 -9.20 36.62
N ASP A 51 38.96 -9.62 37.38
CA ASP A 51 38.72 -9.13 38.75
C ASP A 51 39.92 -9.44 39.67
N ARG A 52 40.54 -10.61 39.52
CA ARG A 52 41.77 -10.96 40.26
C ARG A 52 42.97 -10.11 39.85
N LEU A 53 43.08 -9.75 38.57
CA LEU A 53 44.17 -8.91 38.06
C LEU A 53 43.97 -7.43 38.40
N ASP A 54 42.73 -6.94 38.40
CA ASP A 54 42.36 -5.58 38.81
C ASP A 54 42.65 -5.35 40.31
N VAL A 55 42.42 -6.38 41.16
CA VAL A 55 42.79 -6.34 42.59
C VAL A 55 44.31 -6.22 42.78
N LEU A 56 45.11 -6.79 41.87
CA LEU A 56 46.58 -6.71 41.90
C LEU A 56 47.12 -5.40 41.30
N GLN A 57 46.35 -4.72 40.44
CA GLN A 57 46.77 -3.51 39.74
C GLN A 57 46.44 -2.19 40.44
N ARG A 58 45.73 -2.16 41.59
CA ARG A 58 45.52 -0.91 42.36
C ARG A 58 46.88 -0.28 42.71
N PRO A 59 47.33 0.82 42.07
CA PRO A 59 48.62 1.39 42.35
C PRO A 59 48.49 2.38 43.51
N SER A 60 49.44 2.32 44.43
CA SER A 60 49.63 3.27 45.53
C SER A 60 50.13 4.66 45.08
N THR A 61 50.23 4.94 43.78
CA THR A 61 50.70 6.24 43.22
C THR A 61 50.07 6.54 41.86
N SER A 62 49.65 7.79 41.65
CA SER A 62 48.56 8.24 40.78
C SER A 62 48.91 8.61 39.32
N ASP A 63 49.94 8.05 38.67
CA ASP A 63 50.42 8.65 37.40
C ASP A 63 50.92 7.68 36.30
N GLN A 64 50.42 6.44 36.25
CA GLN A 64 50.73 5.52 35.13
C GLN A 64 49.45 5.09 34.40
N SER A 65 49.42 5.33 33.09
CA SER A 65 48.37 4.86 32.18
C SER A 65 48.20 3.34 32.30
N PRO A 66 46.96 2.81 32.36
CA PRO A 66 46.72 1.39 32.59
C PRO A 66 47.37 0.55 31.49
N ILE A 67 48.25 -0.38 31.89
CA ILE A 67 48.87 -1.34 30.97
C ILE A 67 47.77 -2.31 30.52
N PRO A 68 47.52 -2.47 29.21
CA PRO A 68 46.45 -3.32 28.71
C PRO A 68 46.69 -4.77 29.11
N ILE A 69 45.70 -5.36 29.79
CA ILE A 69 45.73 -6.78 30.19
C ILE A 69 45.28 -7.61 28.99
N ALA A 70 46.24 -8.23 28.29
CA ALA A 70 45.96 -9.10 27.16
C ALA A 70 45.42 -10.47 27.60
N LEU A 71 44.13 -10.53 27.94
CA LEU A 71 43.41 -11.78 28.25
C LEU A 71 43.04 -12.59 27.00
N PHE A 72 42.73 -11.92 25.90
CA PHE A 72 42.42 -12.52 24.61
C PHE A 72 43.02 -11.70 23.48
N SER A 73 43.24 -12.35 22.33
CA SER A 73 43.60 -11.66 21.10
C SER A 73 42.40 -10.90 20.51
N LYS A 74 42.67 -9.94 19.61
CA LYS A 74 41.63 -9.20 18.89
C LYS A 74 40.65 -10.13 18.15
N ASP A 75 41.19 -11.18 17.53
CA ASP A 75 40.41 -12.12 16.72
C ASP A 75 39.58 -13.06 17.59
N GLU A 76 40.09 -13.42 18.78
CA GLU A 76 39.35 -14.20 19.78
C GLU A 76 38.15 -13.43 20.33
N TYR A 77 38.31 -12.14 20.62
CA TYR A 77 37.18 -11.29 21.02
C TYR A 77 36.12 -11.17 19.93
N GLN A 78 36.54 -11.04 18.67
CA GLN A 78 35.62 -11.02 17.53
C GLN A 78 34.90 -12.35 17.35
N ALA A 79 35.62 -13.47 17.46
CA ALA A 79 35.06 -14.81 17.37
C ALA A 79 34.07 -15.09 18.51
N LEU A 80 34.40 -14.69 19.74
CA LEU A 80 33.54 -14.81 20.91
C LEU A 80 32.27 -13.98 20.74
N THR A 81 32.40 -12.75 20.26
CA THR A 81 31.24 -11.89 19.95
C THR A 81 30.36 -12.53 18.88
N ARG A 82 30.94 -13.01 17.77
CA ARG A 82 30.19 -13.71 16.71
C ARG A 82 29.51 -14.98 17.24
N ALA A 83 30.16 -15.74 18.10
CA ALA A 83 29.59 -16.94 18.73
C ALA A 83 28.39 -16.60 19.63
N CYS A 84 28.49 -15.56 20.46
CA CYS A 84 27.36 -15.08 21.28
C CYS A 84 26.18 -14.63 20.39
N LEU A 85 26.46 -13.90 19.31
CA LEU A 85 25.44 -13.41 18.39
C LEU A 85 24.80 -14.50 17.52
N ASN A 86 25.47 -15.64 17.30
CA ASN A 86 24.90 -16.79 16.60
C ASN A 86 23.96 -17.59 17.50
N GLN A 87 24.21 -17.59 18.82
CA GLN A 87 23.35 -18.24 19.80
C GLN A 87 22.19 -17.35 20.27
N GLY A 88 22.14 -16.08 19.83
CA GLY A 88 21.08 -15.13 20.19
C GLY A 88 21.21 -14.53 21.59
N ASP A 89 22.38 -14.66 22.22
CA ASP A 89 22.61 -14.23 23.59
C ASP A 89 23.19 -12.80 23.64
N PHE A 90 22.29 -11.81 23.71
CA PHE A 90 22.64 -10.40 23.62
C PHE A 90 23.42 -9.89 24.86
N GLU A 91 23.06 -10.38 26.04
CA GLU A 91 23.70 -9.99 27.30
C GLU A 91 25.14 -10.47 27.36
N ALA A 92 25.38 -11.72 26.93
CA ALA A 92 26.74 -12.23 26.81
C ALA A 92 27.56 -11.39 25.82
N ALA A 93 27.00 -11.03 24.66
CA ALA A 93 27.71 -10.21 23.67
C ALA A 93 28.07 -8.81 24.21
N GLU A 94 27.20 -8.18 24.99
CA GLU A 94 27.48 -6.91 25.67
C GLU A 94 28.55 -7.06 26.76
N SER A 95 28.53 -8.18 27.50
CA SER A 95 29.58 -8.49 28.49
C SER A 95 30.95 -8.67 27.84
N VAL A 96 31.03 -9.21 26.60
CA VAL A 96 32.29 -9.26 25.83
C VAL A 96 32.80 -7.84 25.58
N LEU A 97 31.93 -6.93 25.13
CA LEU A 97 32.31 -5.53 24.86
C LEU A 97 32.75 -4.80 26.15
N LEU A 98 32.09 -5.06 27.29
CA LEU A 98 32.52 -4.56 28.60
C LEU A 98 33.90 -5.10 28.98
N LEU A 99 34.15 -6.40 28.74
CA LEU A 99 35.43 -7.04 29.02
C LEU A 99 36.56 -6.46 28.16
N MET A 100 36.28 -6.16 26.89
CA MET A 100 37.21 -5.45 26.01
C MET A 100 37.53 -4.04 26.51
N LYS A 101 36.50 -3.31 26.98
CA LYS A 101 36.69 -1.96 27.56
C LYS A 101 37.52 -1.99 28.84
N ARG A 102 37.25 -2.96 29.73
CA ARG A 102 37.96 -3.13 31.02
C ARG A 102 39.42 -3.54 30.83
N SER A 103 39.71 -4.39 29.84
CA SER A 103 41.08 -4.81 29.51
C SER A 103 41.93 -3.71 28.86
N GLY A 104 41.37 -2.52 28.61
CA GLY A 104 42.07 -1.38 28.02
C GLY A 104 42.27 -1.47 26.50
N PHE A 105 41.62 -2.44 25.83
CA PHE A 105 41.66 -2.52 24.37
C PHE A 105 40.68 -1.54 23.72
N PRO A 106 41.09 -0.80 22.68
CA PRO A 106 40.14 -0.02 21.90
C PRO A 106 39.16 -0.98 21.23
N ILE A 107 37.86 -0.80 21.51
CA ILE A 107 36.81 -1.67 20.99
C ILE A 107 36.86 -1.60 19.45
N PRO A 108 37.10 -2.71 18.75
CA PRO A 108 37.11 -2.71 17.30
C PRO A 108 35.71 -2.39 16.78
N GLU A 109 35.65 -1.75 15.62
CA GLU A 109 34.39 -1.30 15.03
C GLU A 109 33.48 -2.47 14.64
N GLU A 110 34.06 -3.62 14.26
CA GLU A 110 33.34 -4.82 13.82
C GLU A 110 32.44 -5.45 14.90
N PRO A 111 32.92 -5.83 16.10
CA PRO A 111 32.09 -6.44 17.13
C PRO A 111 30.97 -5.50 17.59
N LEU A 112 31.24 -4.20 17.75
CA LEU A 112 30.20 -3.22 18.08
C LEU A 112 29.13 -3.13 16.99
N THR A 113 29.54 -3.09 15.71
CA THR A 113 28.61 -3.07 14.57
C THR A 113 27.79 -4.36 14.49
N ALA A 114 28.37 -5.51 14.84
CA ALA A 114 27.69 -6.80 14.87
C ALA A 114 26.62 -6.87 15.98
N VAL A 115 26.94 -6.39 17.19
CA VAL A 115 25.98 -6.29 18.31
C VAL A 115 24.85 -5.32 17.95
N LEU A 116 25.17 -4.15 17.41
CA LEU A 116 24.15 -3.18 16.95
C LEU A 116 23.24 -3.78 15.88
N ARG A 117 23.78 -4.53 14.92
CA ARG A 117 22.97 -5.19 13.89
C ARG A 117 21.91 -6.10 14.50
N ARG A 118 22.26 -6.89 15.51
CA ARG A 118 21.30 -7.73 16.22
C ARG A 118 20.24 -6.92 16.96
N TYR A 119 20.60 -5.83 17.63
CA TYR A 119 19.62 -4.93 18.22
C TYR A 119 18.70 -4.26 17.18
N THR A 120 19.19 -4.00 15.96
CA THR A 120 18.33 -3.51 14.87
C THR A 120 17.31 -4.54 14.39
N GLU A 121 17.71 -5.82 14.34
CA GLU A 121 16.84 -6.94 13.94
C GLU A 121 15.74 -7.16 15.00
N ALA A 122 16.06 -7.01 16.29
CA ALA A 122 15.10 -7.10 17.39
C ALA A 122 14.21 -5.85 17.55
N GLY A 123 14.65 -4.67 17.09
CA GLY A 123 13.94 -3.40 17.31
C GLY A 123 14.13 -2.80 18.70
N ASP A 124 15.15 -3.25 19.44
CA ASP A 124 15.43 -2.83 20.83
C ASP A 124 16.19 -1.49 20.88
N VAL A 125 15.44 -0.39 20.77
CA VAL A 125 15.99 0.98 20.75
C VAL A 125 16.81 1.30 22.00
N ARG A 126 16.29 0.98 23.19
CA ARG A 126 16.92 1.34 24.47
C ARG A 126 18.30 0.72 24.63
N ARG A 127 18.43 -0.56 24.27
CA ARG A 127 19.70 -1.29 24.33
C ARG A 127 20.68 -0.79 23.27
N ALA A 128 20.20 -0.47 22.07
CA ALA A 128 21.03 0.12 21.03
C ALA A 128 21.59 1.49 21.45
N GLU A 129 20.76 2.37 22.01
CA GLU A 129 21.20 3.68 22.54
C GLU A 129 22.19 3.53 23.70
N HIS A 130 21.94 2.61 24.63
CA HIS A 130 22.86 2.32 25.74
C HIS A 130 24.21 1.80 25.24
N CYS A 131 24.20 0.83 24.33
CA CYS A 131 25.41 0.26 23.72
C CYS A 131 26.23 1.35 23.01
N LEU A 132 25.59 2.24 22.25
CA LEU A 132 26.26 3.40 21.64
C LEU A 132 26.83 4.34 22.71
N ALA A 133 26.06 4.68 23.75
CA ALA A 133 26.51 5.58 24.82
C ALA A 133 27.73 5.06 25.59
N THR A 134 27.75 3.74 25.84
CA THR A 134 28.73 3.07 26.69
C THR A 134 30.02 2.74 25.96
N PHE A 135 29.95 2.31 24.68
CA PHE A 135 31.09 1.78 23.94
C PHE A 135 31.67 2.72 22.89
N LEU A 136 30.98 3.82 22.52
CA LEU A 136 31.57 4.82 21.62
C LEU A 136 32.65 5.65 22.33
N THR A 137 33.86 5.58 21.80
CA THR A 137 35.01 6.41 22.19
C THR A 137 35.25 7.60 21.25
N GLY A 138 34.67 7.58 20.04
CA GLY A 138 34.78 8.63 19.03
C GLY A 138 33.48 8.86 18.25
N PRO A 139 33.50 9.62 17.13
CA PRO A 139 32.32 9.80 16.30
C PRO A 139 31.86 8.46 15.70
N PRO A 140 30.54 8.19 15.66
CA PRO A 140 30.02 6.93 15.16
C PRO A 140 30.28 6.78 13.66
N THR A 141 30.70 5.58 13.23
CA THR A 141 31.01 5.30 11.82
C THR A 141 29.74 5.26 10.96
N GLU A 142 29.90 5.35 9.63
CA GLU A 142 28.77 5.28 8.68
C GLU A 142 27.82 4.09 8.91
N PRO A 143 28.30 2.83 9.05
CA PRO A 143 27.41 1.69 9.30
C PRO A 143 26.73 1.79 10.66
N GLN A 144 27.40 2.31 11.70
CA GLN A 144 26.81 2.48 13.02
C GLN A 144 25.69 3.53 13.01
N ARG A 145 25.89 4.67 12.31
CA ARG A 145 24.83 5.69 12.12
C ARG A 145 23.62 5.11 11.38
N HIS A 146 23.86 4.30 10.34
CA HIS A 146 22.80 3.61 9.62
C HIS A 146 22.00 2.66 10.52
N LEU A 147 22.69 1.80 11.28
CA LEU A 147 22.06 0.84 12.16
C LEU A 147 21.29 1.52 13.29
N HIS A 148 21.81 2.61 13.86
CA HIS A 148 21.13 3.37 14.90
C HIS A 148 19.77 3.90 14.40
N VAL A 149 19.74 4.60 13.26
CA VAL A 149 18.48 5.09 12.67
C VAL A 149 17.57 3.92 12.28
N LYS A 150 18.13 2.85 11.71
CA LYS A 150 17.36 1.65 11.33
C LYS A 150 16.69 0.98 12.53
N CYS A 151 17.31 0.94 13.70
CA CYS A 151 16.71 0.41 14.93
C CYS A 151 15.43 1.17 15.31
N HIS A 152 15.44 2.50 15.22
CA HIS A 152 14.24 3.29 15.45
C HIS A 152 13.16 3.04 14.38
N LEU A 153 13.55 2.79 13.12
CA LEU A 153 12.61 2.46 12.04
C LEU A 153 11.96 1.08 12.25
N THR A 154 12.71 0.08 12.72
CA THR A 154 12.18 -1.26 12.96
C THR A 154 11.31 -1.33 14.21
N ALA A 155 11.62 -0.54 15.23
CA ALA A 155 10.83 -0.42 16.46
C ALA A 155 9.47 0.28 16.24
N THR A 156 9.36 1.17 15.24
CA THR A 156 8.12 1.87 14.95
C THR A 156 7.14 0.98 14.18
N PRO A 157 5.87 0.87 14.63
CA PRO A 157 4.87 0.10 13.89
C PRO A 157 4.52 0.80 12.57
N TRP A 158 4.12 0.01 11.57
CA TRP A 158 3.79 0.45 10.21
C TRP A 158 2.60 1.44 10.11
N ASP A 159 1.83 1.59 11.19
CA ASP A 159 0.67 2.49 11.26
C ASP A 159 1.03 3.91 11.76
N ARG A 160 2.26 4.12 12.23
CA ARG A 160 2.70 5.41 12.77
C ARG A 160 3.89 5.97 12.00
N VAL A 161 3.97 7.30 12.00
CA VAL A 161 5.13 8.01 11.46
C VAL A 161 6.34 7.75 12.37
N PRO A 162 7.52 7.40 11.83
CA PRO A 162 8.72 7.15 12.63
C PRO A 162 9.40 8.45 13.07
N GLU A 163 8.75 9.20 13.96
CA GLU A 163 9.23 10.50 14.46
C GLU A 163 10.58 10.40 15.18
N SER A 164 10.81 9.34 15.96
CA SER A 164 12.08 9.10 16.66
C SER A 164 13.25 8.92 15.70
N ALA A 165 13.06 8.14 14.62
CA ALA A 165 14.10 7.90 13.63
C ALA A 165 14.49 9.18 12.89
N LEU A 166 13.50 10.01 12.54
CA LEU A 166 13.72 11.31 11.90
C LEU A 166 14.44 12.29 12.84
N ALA A 167 14.08 12.30 14.13
CA ALA A 167 14.75 13.11 15.14
C ALA A 167 16.25 12.78 15.24
N VAL A 168 16.58 11.49 15.30
CA VAL A 168 17.97 11.01 15.37
C VAL A 168 18.74 11.32 14.09
N LEU A 169 18.11 11.17 12.93
CA LEU A 169 18.72 11.53 11.64
C LEU A 169 19.08 13.02 11.60
N HIS A 170 18.15 13.91 11.96
CA HIS A 170 18.42 15.34 12.01
C HIS A 170 19.41 15.73 13.12
N ALA A 171 19.46 14.98 14.23
CA ALA A 171 20.47 15.18 15.25
C ALA A 171 21.88 14.91 14.71
N TYR A 172 22.06 13.88 13.86
CA TYR A 172 23.34 13.61 13.20
C TYR A 172 23.74 14.71 12.21
N GLU A 173 22.78 15.22 11.44
CA GLU A 173 23.01 16.35 10.52
C GLU A 173 23.42 17.63 11.26
N ALA A 174 22.75 17.94 12.37
CA ALA A 174 23.07 19.10 13.22
C ALA A 174 24.47 19.02 13.84
N GLN A 175 24.98 17.80 14.05
CA GLN A 175 26.34 17.53 14.52
C GLN A 175 27.38 17.53 13.39
N GLY A 176 26.99 17.82 12.14
CA GLY A 176 27.90 17.81 10.98
C GLY A 176 28.30 16.42 10.49
N HIS A 177 27.66 15.35 10.96
CA HIS A 177 27.94 13.97 10.58
C HIS A 177 26.78 13.40 9.76
N PRO A 178 26.67 13.70 8.45
CA PRO A 178 25.54 13.26 7.64
C PRO A 178 25.40 11.74 7.64
N ALA A 179 24.16 11.25 7.66
CA ALA A 179 23.88 9.83 7.51
C ALA A 179 24.25 9.33 6.10
N PRO A 180 24.60 8.06 5.91
CA PRO A 180 24.85 7.51 4.58
C PRO A 180 23.55 7.41 3.76
N ILE A 181 23.64 7.43 2.42
CA ILE A 181 22.50 7.39 1.48
C ILE A 181 21.51 6.26 1.82
N LYS A 182 22.03 5.07 2.14
CA LYS A 182 21.23 3.89 2.54
C LYS A 182 20.26 4.16 3.70
N THR A 183 20.62 5.06 4.61
CA THR A 183 19.77 5.45 5.75
C THR A 183 18.57 6.26 5.29
N TYR A 184 18.78 7.23 4.39
CA TYR A 184 17.68 8.00 3.80
C TYR A 184 16.77 7.08 2.97
N THR A 185 17.33 6.19 2.17
CA THR A 185 16.55 5.20 1.41
C THR A 185 15.70 4.32 2.32
N SER A 186 16.24 3.87 3.45
CA SER A 186 15.49 3.06 4.43
C SER A 186 14.39 3.86 5.13
N ALA A 187 14.67 5.11 5.54
CA ALA A 187 13.70 6.00 6.15
C ALA A 187 12.56 6.36 5.17
N ILE A 188 12.90 6.67 3.92
CA ILE A 188 11.94 6.95 2.85
C ILE A 188 11.07 5.71 2.55
N ALA A 189 11.68 4.52 2.45
CA ALA A 189 10.94 3.28 2.27
C ALA A 189 9.99 3.00 3.44
N ALA A 190 10.43 3.21 4.68
CA ALA A 190 9.58 3.08 5.87
C ALA A 190 8.40 4.08 5.83
N LEU A 191 8.66 5.34 5.49
CA LEU A 191 7.61 6.36 5.35
C LEU A 191 6.57 5.98 4.28
N TYR A 192 6.99 5.47 3.13
CA TYR A 192 6.08 5.01 2.07
C TYR A 192 5.36 3.69 2.38
N SER A 193 5.92 2.87 3.27
CA SER A 193 5.24 1.65 3.74
C SER A 193 4.01 1.96 4.60
N THR A 194 4.01 3.13 5.27
CA THR A 194 2.83 3.59 6.00
C THR A 194 1.72 4.04 5.04
N ARG A 195 0.45 3.87 5.44
CA ARG A 195 -0.68 4.30 4.61
C ARG A 195 -0.93 5.80 4.64
N LEU A 196 -0.30 6.47 5.60
CA LEU A 196 -0.54 7.86 5.92
C LEU A 196 0.01 8.79 4.83
N SER A 197 -0.84 9.67 4.30
CA SER A 197 -0.47 10.77 3.41
C SER A 197 0.61 11.65 4.05
N ILE A 198 0.56 11.81 5.38
CA ILE A 198 1.49 12.66 6.10
C ILE A 198 2.92 12.13 6.00
N ALA A 199 3.10 10.81 6.04
CA ALA A 199 4.40 10.17 5.91
C ALA A 199 4.93 10.26 4.47
N ARG A 200 4.06 10.07 3.47
CA ARG A 200 4.45 10.21 2.05
C ARG A 200 5.00 11.60 1.73
N ALA A 201 4.37 12.63 2.28
CA ALA A 201 4.85 14.00 2.10
C ALA A 201 6.17 14.26 2.84
N GLN A 202 6.34 13.74 4.06
CA GLN A 202 7.63 13.80 4.75
C GLN A 202 8.74 13.08 3.98
N ALA A 203 8.43 12.00 3.25
CA ALA A 203 9.42 11.33 2.40
C ALA A 203 9.92 12.22 1.26
N TRP A 204 9.04 13.03 0.65
CA TRP A 204 9.44 14.03 -0.35
C TRP A 204 10.27 15.17 0.26
N ASP A 205 9.86 15.67 1.43
CA ASP A 205 10.63 16.67 2.16
C ASP A 205 12.03 16.14 2.52
N LEU A 206 12.13 14.90 3.02
CA LEU A 206 13.40 14.24 3.35
C LEU A 206 14.28 14.03 2.11
N PHE A 207 13.70 13.68 0.96
CA PHE A 207 14.44 13.54 -0.29
C PHE A 207 15.07 14.86 -0.74
N ALA A 208 14.31 15.97 -0.72
CA ALA A 208 14.84 17.29 -1.08
C ALA A 208 15.87 17.80 -0.07
N HIS A 209 15.58 17.60 1.23
CA HIS A 209 16.49 17.96 2.32
C HIS A 209 17.82 17.24 2.18
N MET A 210 17.80 15.93 1.93
CA MET A 210 19.01 15.13 1.74
C MET A 210 19.84 15.61 0.54
N ARG A 211 19.20 15.97 -0.58
CA ARG A 211 19.89 16.52 -1.77
C ARG A 211 20.57 17.86 -1.48
N TYR A 212 19.99 18.67 -0.60
CA TYR A 212 20.56 19.95 -0.20
C TYR A 212 21.67 19.80 0.85
N VAL A 213 21.50 18.90 1.82
CA VAL A 213 22.33 18.82 3.02
C VAL A 213 23.51 17.85 2.89
N ALA A 214 23.31 16.69 2.26
CA ALA A 214 24.25 15.58 2.39
C ALA A 214 24.67 15.00 1.03
N HIS A 215 23.72 14.59 0.20
CA HIS A 215 24.02 13.85 -1.04
C HIS A 215 23.27 14.46 -2.22
N PRO A 216 23.88 15.42 -2.95
CA PRO A 216 23.25 16.07 -4.11
C PRO A 216 22.84 15.10 -5.23
N THR A 217 23.58 14.00 -5.37
CA THR A 217 23.36 12.94 -6.37
C THR A 217 22.88 11.65 -5.70
N PRO A 218 21.58 11.34 -5.77
CA PRO A 218 21.01 10.08 -5.28
C PRO A 218 21.56 8.84 -6.02
N ASP A 219 21.51 7.68 -5.36
CA ASP A 219 21.81 6.39 -5.99
C ASP A 219 20.61 5.83 -6.77
N VAL A 220 20.85 4.81 -7.61
CA VAL A 220 19.81 4.19 -8.45
C VAL A 220 18.66 3.63 -7.61
N VAL A 221 18.97 3.09 -6.42
CA VAL A 221 17.97 2.52 -5.52
C VAL A 221 17.02 3.61 -4.99
N LEU A 222 17.57 4.76 -4.58
CA LEU A 222 16.78 5.88 -4.11
C LEU A 222 15.97 6.54 -5.23
N TYR A 223 16.56 6.74 -6.43
CA TYR A 223 15.79 7.20 -7.60
C TYR A 223 14.62 6.26 -7.89
N THR A 224 14.86 4.95 -7.88
CA THR A 224 13.82 3.93 -8.10
C THR A 224 12.71 4.04 -7.06
N ALA A 225 13.04 4.25 -5.79
CA ALA A 225 12.05 4.43 -4.72
C ALA A 225 11.21 5.70 -4.92
N MET A 226 11.83 6.82 -5.29
CA MET A 226 11.12 8.09 -5.52
C MET A 226 10.28 8.08 -6.80
N ILE A 227 10.76 7.48 -7.88
CA ILE A 227 9.99 7.27 -9.11
C ILE A 227 8.78 6.38 -8.81
N ARG A 228 8.95 5.31 -8.02
CA ARG A 228 7.84 4.43 -7.59
C ARG A 228 6.84 5.20 -6.73
N ALA A 229 7.30 6.13 -5.90
CA ALA A 229 6.42 6.99 -5.11
C ALA A 229 5.54 7.92 -5.96
N CYS A 230 6.00 8.35 -7.14
CA CYS A 230 5.17 9.09 -8.09
C CYS A 230 3.95 8.30 -8.59
N ALA A 231 3.97 6.96 -8.48
CA ALA A 231 2.83 6.11 -8.81
C ALA A 231 1.72 6.07 -7.74
N SER A 232 1.97 6.63 -6.55
CA SER A 232 1.03 6.79 -5.44
C SER A 232 1.26 8.16 -4.78
N PRO A 233 0.77 9.25 -5.39
CA PRO A 233 1.12 10.59 -4.96
C PRO A 233 0.51 10.92 -3.59
N VAL A 234 1.05 11.97 -2.98
CA VAL A 234 0.57 12.47 -1.67
C VAL A 234 -0.89 12.92 -1.76
N GLY A 235 -1.25 13.61 -2.85
CA GLY A 235 -2.58 14.19 -3.03
C GLY A 235 -3.63 13.18 -3.50
N THR A 236 -4.84 13.24 -2.93
CA THR A 236 -5.99 12.43 -3.34
C THR A 236 -6.59 12.83 -4.70
N ALA A 237 -6.21 14.01 -5.22
CA ALA A 237 -6.74 14.56 -6.48
C ALA A 237 -6.17 13.90 -7.73
N ARG A 238 -4.98 13.26 -7.65
CA ARG A 238 -4.32 12.62 -8.78
C ARG A 238 -4.03 11.15 -8.44
N SER A 239 -4.18 10.26 -9.41
CA SER A 239 -3.83 8.84 -9.21
C SER A 239 -2.33 8.56 -9.32
N ALA A 240 -1.60 9.41 -10.07
CA ALA A 240 -0.15 9.38 -10.23
C ALA A 240 0.36 10.76 -10.68
N ASP A 241 1.64 11.03 -10.44
CA ASP A 241 2.38 12.20 -10.93
C ASP A 241 3.42 11.76 -12.00
N PRO A 242 2.99 11.43 -13.23
CA PRO A 242 3.87 10.86 -14.26
C PRO A 242 4.93 11.84 -14.76
N GLU A 243 4.63 13.14 -14.80
CA GLU A 243 5.57 14.19 -15.23
C GLU A 243 6.83 14.17 -14.35
N ARG A 244 6.65 14.26 -13.03
CA ARG A 244 7.75 14.18 -12.06
C ARG A 244 8.48 12.83 -12.12
N ALA A 245 7.78 11.74 -12.42
CA ALA A 245 8.41 10.43 -12.59
C ALA A 245 9.34 10.39 -13.81
N LEU A 246 8.92 10.99 -14.92
CA LEU A 246 9.72 11.11 -16.14
C LEU A 246 10.89 12.08 -15.94
N ASP A 247 10.70 13.18 -15.21
CA ASP A 247 11.78 14.11 -14.89
C ASP A 247 12.88 13.43 -14.06
N LEU A 248 12.51 12.71 -13.00
CA LEU A 248 13.46 11.93 -12.19
C LEU A 248 14.11 10.79 -13.00
N TRP A 249 13.38 10.20 -13.96
CA TRP A 249 13.93 9.20 -14.86
C TRP A 249 14.98 9.81 -15.81
N MET A 250 14.71 10.99 -16.37
CA MET A 250 15.67 11.71 -17.21
C MET A 250 16.87 12.18 -16.40
N GLU A 251 16.66 12.70 -15.19
CA GLU A 251 17.75 13.07 -14.26
C GLU A 251 18.67 11.86 -14.01
N MET A 252 18.11 10.70 -13.69
CA MET A 252 18.88 9.48 -13.43
C MET A 252 19.63 8.96 -14.67
N THR A 253 18.98 8.93 -15.84
CA THR A 253 19.50 8.24 -17.05
C THR A 253 20.33 9.14 -17.96
N VAL A 254 19.93 10.39 -18.15
CA VAL A 254 20.56 11.33 -19.09
C VAL A 254 21.59 12.20 -18.38
N GLU A 255 21.21 12.83 -17.27
CA GLU A 255 22.09 13.78 -16.58
C GLU A 255 23.15 13.06 -15.74
N GLN A 256 22.73 12.13 -14.88
CA GLN A 256 23.62 11.38 -13.99
C GLN A 256 24.22 10.13 -14.65
N LYS A 257 23.73 9.74 -15.83
CA LYS A 257 24.20 8.57 -16.61
C LYS A 257 24.28 7.27 -15.80
N LEU A 258 23.36 7.11 -14.84
CA LEU A 258 23.31 5.92 -14.00
C LEU A 258 22.62 4.79 -14.77
N LYS A 259 23.20 3.59 -14.73
CA LYS A 259 22.63 2.41 -15.39
C LYS A 259 21.30 2.01 -14.72
N PRO A 260 20.16 2.02 -15.44
CA PRO A 260 18.89 1.61 -14.87
C PRO A 260 18.89 0.14 -14.45
N THR A 261 18.05 -0.19 -13.46
CA THR A 261 17.74 -1.58 -13.10
C THR A 261 16.35 -1.97 -13.60
N VAL A 262 16.03 -3.27 -13.61
CA VAL A 262 14.67 -3.76 -13.89
C VAL A 262 13.65 -3.12 -12.95
N GLY A 263 14.01 -2.94 -11.67
CA GLY A 263 13.19 -2.22 -10.68
C GLY A 263 12.93 -0.76 -11.06
N SER A 264 13.93 -0.08 -11.64
CA SER A 264 13.82 1.31 -12.10
C SER A 264 12.85 1.44 -13.28
N TYR A 265 12.95 0.54 -14.28
CA TYR A 265 12.00 0.47 -15.39
C TYR A 265 10.58 0.19 -14.88
N ASN A 266 10.42 -0.77 -13.96
CA ASN A 266 9.12 -1.10 -13.38
C ASN A 266 8.50 0.09 -12.65
N ALA A 267 9.31 0.89 -11.96
CA ALA A 267 8.84 2.08 -11.24
C ALA A 267 8.30 3.16 -12.20
N VAL A 268 9.03 3.50 -13.27
CA VAL A 268 8.59 4.54 -14.22
C VAL A 268 7.39 4.06 -15.06
N ILE A 269 7.39 2.79 -15.50
CA ILE A 269 6.26 2.19 -16.22
C ILE A 269 5.00 2.23 -15.33
N LEU A 270 5.12 1.87 -14.05
CA LEU A 270 4.00 1.90 -13.11
C LEU A 270 3.46 3.32 -12.87
N ALA A 271 4.34 4.31 -12.70
CA ALA A 271 3.93 5.70 -12.50
C ALA A 271 3.17 6.25 -13.71
N CYS A 272 3.68 5.99 -14.92
CA CYS A 272 3.05 6.36 -16.17
C CYS A 272 1.71 5.62 -16.38
N ALA A 273 1.66 4.31 -16.11
CA ALA A 273 0.48 3.47 -16.25
C ALA A 273 -0.68 3.90 -15.31
N ARG A 274 -0.38 4.23 -14.05
CA ARG A 274 -1.39 4.64 -13.06
C ARG A 274 -2.00 6.02 -13.29
N SER A 275 -1.39 6.86 -14.14
CA SER A 275 -1.95 8.16 -14.48
C SER A 275 -3.31 8.05 -15.18
N GLY A 276 -3.54 6.95 -15.91
CA GLY A 276 -4.76 6.70 -16.71
C GLY A 276 -4.94 7.61 -17.92
N ARG A 277 -4.03 8.56 -18.18
CA ARG A 277 -4.07 9.39 -19.40
C ARG A 277 -3.42 8.62 -20.55
N LYS A 278 -4.08 8.59 -21.71
CA LYS A 278 -3.64 7.81 -22.89
C LYS A 278 -2.19 8.11 -23.30
N MET A 279 -1.78 9.37 -23.22
CA MET A 279 -0.40 9.82 -23.52
C MET A 279 0.63 9.08 -22.65
N TYR A 280 0.54 9.19 -21.33
CA TYR A 280 1.53 8.59 -20.43
C TYR A 280 1.48 7.07 -20.41
N VAL A 281 0.31 6.46 -20.58
CA VAL A 281 0.24 4.99 -20.70
C VAL A 281 0.94 4.52 -21.98
N ASN A 282 0.78 5.23 -23.10
CA ASN A 282 1.56 4.91 -24.31
C ASN A 282 3.06 5.12 -24.10
N GLU A 283 3.47 6.14 -23.34
CA GLU A 283 4.85 6.30 -22.89
C GLU A 283 5.32 5.11 -22.04
N ALA A 284 4.47 4.57 -21.14
CA ALA A 284 4.79 3.37 -20.38
C ALA A 284 5.07 2.16 -21.30
N PHE A 285 4.25 1.97 -22.34
CA PHE A 285 4.49 0.92 -23.35
C PHE A 285 5.74 1.19 -24.19
N ARG A 286 6.04 2.46 -24.51
CA ARG A 286 7.27 2.85 -25.20
C ARG A 286 8.50 2.53 -24.36
N ILE A 287 8.50 2.88 -23.08
CA ILE A 287 9.59 2.59 -22.14
C ILE A 287 9.74 1.08 -21.91
N ALA A 288 8.64 0.33 -21.84
CA ALA A 288 8.70 -1.13 -21.75
C ALA A 288 9.31 -1.77 -23.02
N LYS A 289 9.03 -1.20 -24.20
CA LYS A 289 9.70 -1.61 -25.44
C LYS A 289 11.18 -1.23 -25.42
N GLU A 290 11.52 -0.03 -24.96
CA GLU A 290 12.91 0.41 -24.77
C GLU A 290 13.68 -0.53 -23.85
N MET A 291 13.08 -0.99 -22.75
CA MET A 291 13.67 -1.99 -21.84
C MET A 291 14.02 -3.31 -22.58
N LEU A 292 13.18 -3.76 -23.50
CA LEU A 292 13.41 -4.97 -24.30
C LEU A 292 14.43 -4.78 -25.44
N ASP A 293 14.50 -3.57 -25.99
CA ASP A 293 15.39 -3.22 -27.09
C ASP A 293 16.79 -2.81 -26.59
N ALA A 294 16.89 -2.30 -25.36
CA ALA A 294 18.14 -1.87 -24.75
C ALA A 294 19.05 -3.06 -24.38
N HIS A 295 20.34 -2.92 -24.71
CA HIS A 295 21.40 -3.86 -24.33
C HIS A 295 21.07 -5.32 -24.66
N ARG A 296 20.70 -5.59 -25.92
CA ARG A 296 20.61 -6.96 -26.40
C ARG A 296 22.01 -7.56 -26.52
N ASP A 297 22.20 -8.73 -25.93
CA ASP A 297 23.40 -9.53 -26.11
C ASP A 297 23.53 -9.97 -27.58
N ALA A 298 24.70 -10.46 -27.98
CA ALA A 298 24.92 -11.01 -29.34
C ALA A 298 23.93 -12.13 -29.73
N TYR A 299 23.34 -12.80 -28.73
CA TYR A 299 22.29 -13.82 -28.91
C TYR A 299 20.86 -13.26 -28.97
N GLY A 300 20.69 -11.93 -29.01
CA GLY A 300 19.40 -11.26 -29.07
C GLY A 300 18.59 -11.28 -27.77
N ARG A 301 19.18 -11.72 -26.65
CA ARG A 301 18.55 -11.68 -25.33
C ARG A 301 18.71 -10.28 -24.75
N SER A 302 17.61 -9.67 -24.29
CA SER A 302 17.70 -8.39 -23.59
C SER A 302 18.38 -8.56 -22.24
N ALA A 303 19.25 -7.61 -21.86
CA ALA A 303 19.81 -7.54 -20.52
C ALA A 303 18.75 -7.30 -19.43
N TYR A 304 17.56 -6.80 -19.82
CA TYR A 304 16.46 -6.54 -18.91
C TYR A 304 15.24 -7.39 -19.31
N MET A 305 15.07 -8.52 -18.64
CA MET A 305 13.88 -9.36 -18.81
C MET A 305 12.68 -8.74 -18.10
N PRO A 306 11.48 -8.69 -18.74
CA PRO A 306 10.26 -8.23 -18.09
C PRO A 306 9.91 -9.13 -16.91
N ASP A 307 9.86 -8.53 -15.74
CA ASP A 307 9.41 -9.21 -14.53
C ASP A 307 7.88 -9.21 -14.46
N ARG A 308 7.34 -10.03 -13.56
CA ARG A 308 5.94 -9.95 -13.13
C ARG A 308 5.51 -8.51 -12.82
N GLY A 309 6.38 -7.74 -12.16
CA GLY A 309 6.12 -6.34 -11.82
C GLY A 309 5.93 -5.44 -13.05
N THR A 310 6.70 -5.68 -14.12
CA THR A 310 6.56 -4.99 -15.41
C THR A 310 5.19 -5.28 -16.02
N LEU A 311 4.80 -6.55 -16.07
CA LEU A 311 3.55 -6.99 -16.68
C LEU A 311 2.33 -6.49 -15.90
N CYS A 312 2.37 -6.54 -14.56
CA CYS A 312 1.31 -5.97 -13.71
C CYS A 312 1.19 -4.46 -13.92
N ALA A 313 2.31 -3.74 -14.05
CA ALA A 313 2.29 -2.30 -14.33
C ALA A 313 1.66 -1.99 -15.71
N LEU A 314 2.00 -2.76 -16.75
CA LEU A 314 1.40 -2.62 -18.08
C LEU A 314 -0.10 -2.94 -18.08
N LEU A 315 -0.52 -3.98 -17.35
CA LEU A 315 -1.93 -4.34 -17.20
C LEU A 315 -2.74 -3.29 -16.42
N GLU A 316 -2.16 -2.65 -15.40
CA GLU A 316 -2.79 -1.50 -14.73
C GLU A 316 -2.98 -0.33 -15.70
N GLY A 317 -2.05 -0.10 -16.62
CA GLY A 317 -2.20 0.89 -17.70
C GLY A 317 -3.29 0.51 -18.70
N ALA A 318 -3.30 -0.75 -19.15
CA ALA A 318 -4.32 -1.28 -20.07
C ALA A 318 -5.72 -1.20 -19.45
N LYS A 319 -5.86 -1.51 -18.16
CA LYS A 319 -7.09 -1.37 -17.39
C LYS A 319 -7.63 0.06 -17.41
N ARG A 320 -6.77 1.06 -17.21
CA ARG A 320 -7.19 2.46 -17.14
C ARG A 320 -7.71 3.00 -18.47
N ILE A 321 -7.13 2.53 -19.58
CA ILE A 321 -7.57 2.88 -20.94
C ILE A 321 -8.75 2.03 -21.40
N GLY A 322 -8.86 0.80 -20.91
CA GLY A 322 -9.73 -0.22 -21.49
C GLY A 322 -9.13 -0.84 -22.76
N ASP A 323 -7.80 -0.92 -22.87
CA ASP A 323 -7.14 -1.58 -24.00
C ASP A 323 -7.10 -3.09 -23.81
N LEU A 324 -8.18 -3.75 -24.22
CA LEU A 324 -8.34 -5.19 -24.08
C LEU A 324 -7.39 -5.98 -24.99
N ALA A 325 -7.04 -5.44 -26.17
CA ALA A 325 -6.15 -6.13 -27.10
C ALA A 325 -4.75 -6.34 -26.48
N ARG A 326 -4.21 -5.28 -25.86
CA ARG A 326 -2.92 -5.38 -25.14
C ARG A 326 -3.03 -6.29 -23.92
N ALA A 327 -4.12 -6.21 -23.15
CA ALA A 327 -4.31 -7.07 -21.98
C ALA A 327 -4.37 -8.56 -22.34
N ARG A 328 -5.10 -8.91 -23.41
CA ARG A 328 -5.17 -10.29 -23.95
C ARG A 328 -3.83 -10.77 -24.46
N TRP A 329 -3.09 -9.92 -25.16
CA TRP A 329 -1.75 -10.27 -25.65
C TRP A 329 -0.79 -10.56 -24.49
N ILE A 330 -0.78 -9.71 -23.45
CA ILE A 330 0.05 -9.92 -22.24
C ILE A 330 -0.33 -11.23 -21.53
N LEU A 331 -1.63 -11.50 -21.38
CA LEU A 331 -2.09 -12.75 -20.77
C LEU A 331 -1.70 -13.97 -21.61
N ALA A 332 -1.85 -13.89 -22.94
CA ALA A 332 -1.46 -14.97 -23.84
C ALA A 332 0.06 -15.21 -23.81
N ASP A 333 0.86 -14.15 -23.73
CA ASP A 333 2.32 -14.24 -23.60
C ASP A 333 2.72 -14.91 -22.28
N LEU A 334 2.11 -14.51 -21.16
CA LEU A 334 2.30 -15.14 -19.85
C LEU A 334 1.96 -16.63 -19.84
N VAL A 335 0.85 -17.00 -20.47
CA VAL A 335 0.40 -18.39 -20.56
C VAL A 335 1.32 -19.23 -21.46
N ARG A 336 1.99 -18.63 -22.45
CA ARG A 336 2.94 -19.29 -23.34
C ARG A 336 4.34 -19.38 -22.73
N SER A 337 4.79 -18.36 -22.03
CA SER A 337 6.16 -18.20 -21.51
C SER A 337 6.40 -18.94 -20.18
N ASN A 338 5.60 -19.96 -19.86
CA ASN A 338 5.59 -20.70 -18.59
C ASN A 338 6.87 -21.54 -18.30
N ALA A 339 8.02 -21.18 -18.89
CA ALA A 339 9.29 -21.91 -18.84
C ALA A 339 10.39 -21.21 -18.02
N GLY A 340 10.11 -20.13 -17.29
CA GLY A 340 11.16 -19.48 -16.47
C GLY A 340 10.78 -18.33 -15.54
N VAL A 341 9.52 -17.91 -15.46
CA VAL A 341 9.07 -16.94 -14.44
C VAL A 341 8.56 -17.74 -13.25
N GLU A 342 9.24 -17.67 -12.10
CA GLU A 342 9.04 -18.57 -10.95
C GLU A 342 7.63 -18.61 -10.33
N GLU A 343 6.71 -17.76 -10.76
CA GLU A 343 5.28 -17.87 -10.47
C GLU A 343 4.50 -17.50 -11.73
N GLY A 344 3.69 -18.43 -12.25
CA GLY A 344 2.84 -18.20 -13.43
C GLY A 344 1.74 -17.14 -13.23
N VAL A 345 0.58 -17.32 -13.86
CA VAL A 345 -0.54 -16.38 -13.72
C VAL A 345 -1.03 -16.35 -12.26
N ASN A 346 -1.16 -15.15 -11.69
CA ASN A 346 -1.53 -14.93 -10.28
C ASN A 346 -2.82 -14.11 -10.12
N GLU A 347 -3.22 -13.91 -8.86
CA GLU A 347 -4.39 -13.12 -8.46
C GLU A 347 -4.35 -11.68 -9.02
N GLU A 348 -3.21 -11.00 -8.93
CA GLU A 348 -3.05 -9.59 -9.28
C GLU A 348 -3.19 -9.37 -10.80
N ILE A 349 -2.58 -10.24 -11.59
CA ILE A 349 -2.67 -10.26 -13.06
C ILE A 349 -4.14 -10.44 -13.47
N MET A 350 -4.81 -11.48 -12.96
CA MET A 350 -6.21 -11.74 -13.31
C MET A 350 -7.14 -10.63 -12.83
N MET A 351 -6.87 -10.02 -11.68
CA MET A 351 -7.61 -8.85 -11.20
C MET A 351 -7.47 -7.66 -12.16
N HIS A 352 -6.28 -7.38 -12.70
CA HIS A 352 -6.13 -6.34 -13.71
C HIS A 352 -6.82 -6.73 -15.02
N VAL A 353 -6.73 -7.98 -15.47
CA VAL A 353 -7.41 -8.47 -16.67
C VAL A 353 -8.93 -8.29 -16.54
N PHE A 354 -9.57 -8.75 -15.48
CA PHE A 354 -11.01 -8.55 -15.29
C PHE A 354 -11.39 -7.07 -15.22
N HIS A 355 -10.57 -6.24 -14.57
CA HIS A 355 -10.78 -4.80 -14.63
C HIS A 355 -10.59 -4.21 -16.04
N THR A 356 -9.73 -4.75 -16.91
CA THR A 356 -9.66 -4.34 -18.32
C THR A 356 -10.95 -4.67 -19.07
N TYR A 357 -11.55 -5.83 -18.79
CA TYR A 357 -12.87 -6.18 -19.32
C TYR A 357 -13.98 -5.26 -18.77
N THR A 358 -13.85 -4.76 -17.54
CA THR A 358 -14.80 -3.79 -16.96
C THR A 358 -14.74 -2.42 -17.62
N SER A 359 -13.53 -1.95 -17.98
CA SER A 359 -13.35 -0.65 -18.61
C SER A 359 -13.49 -0.70 -20.13
N TYR A 360 -13.37 -1.88 -20.73
CA TYR A 360 -13.58 -2.10 -22.15
C TYR A 360 -15.04 -1.85 -22.53
N VAL A 361 -15.25 -0.94 -23.49
CA VAL A 361 -16.55 -0.70 -24.11
C VAL A 361 -16.51 -1.27 -25.52
N PRO A 362 -17.30 -2.32 -25.83
CA PRO A 362 -17.27 -2.93 -27.15
C PRO A 362 -17.74 -1.92 -28.22
N PRO A 363 -17.01 -1.79 -29.35
CA PRO A 363 -17.42 -0.92 -30.44
C PRO A 363 -18.66 -1.50 -31.13
N PHE A 364 -19.84 -1.05 -30.70
CA PHE A 364 -21.10 -1.48 -31.31
C PHE A 364 -21.20 -0.94 -32.74
N THR A 365 -20.82 -1.77 -33.71
CA THR A 365 -20.96 -1.44 -35.13
C THR A 365 -22.26 -2.08 -35.62
N ARG A 366 -23.30 -1.25 -35.85
CA ARG A 366 -24.62 -1.71 -36.30
C ARG A 366 -24.57 -2.62 -37.54
N ASN A 367 -23.53 -2.49 -38.35
CA ASN A 367 -23.33 -3.24 -39.59
C ASN A 367 -22.83 -4.69 -39.38
N LEU A 368 -22.27 -5.00 -38.19
CA LEU A 368 -21.80 -6.34 -37.81
C LEU A 368 -22.85 -7.14 -37.02
N ALA A 369 -23.89 -6.47 -36.50
CA ALA A 369 -25.04 -7.15 -35.94
C ALA A 369 -25.78 -7.84 -37.09
N MET A 370 -25.62 -9.17 -37.19
CA MET A 370 -26.40 -9.99 -38.09
C MET A 370 -27.88 -9.78 -37.72
N LEU A 371 -28.60 -9.01 -38.54
CA LEU A 371 -30.06 -8.93 -38.46
C LEU A 371 -30.56 -10.36 -38.71
N VAL A 372 -30.86 -11.10 -37.65
CA VAL A 372 -31.69 -12.29 -37.76
C VAL A 372 -32.93 -11.82 -38.50
N PRO A 373 -33.22 -12.30 -39.72
CA PRO A 373 -34.38 -11.85 -40.46
C PRO A 373 -35.60 -12.35 -39.70
N GLY A 374 -36.13 -11.50 -38.81
CA GLY A 374 -37.53 -11.55 -38.44
C GLY A 374 -38.31 -11.53 -39.75
N LYS A 375 -39.06 -12.61 -39.98
CA LYS A 375 -39.90 -12.89 -41.15
C LYS A 375 -40.55 -11.58 -41.65
N LYS A 376 -39.90 -10.88 -42.58
CA LYS A 376 -40.50 -9.78 -43.31
C LYS A 376 -41.34 -10.44 -44.39
N THR A 377 -42.62 -10.60 -44.09
CA THR A 377 -43.67 -10.79 -45.11
C THR A 377 -43.50 -9.70 -46.16
N LYS A 378 -43.02 -10.10 -47.34
CA LYS A 378 -43.03 -9.26 -48.53
C LYS A 378 -44.49 -9.00 -48.89
N ALA A 379 -44.91 -7.74 -48.78
CA ALA A 379 -46.07 -7.26 -49.50
C ALA A 379 -45.67 -7.15 -50.98
N SER A 380 -46.15 -8.09 -51.79
CA SER A 380 -46.31 -7.90 -53.23
C SER A 380 -47.75 -8.24 -53.56
N ALA A 381 -48.46 -7.24 -54.08
CA ALA A 381 -49.77 -7.39 -54.68
C ALA A 381 -49.68 -8.32 -55.89
N VAL A 382 -50.51 -9.38 -55.93
CA VAL A 382 -51.31 -9.85 -57.08
C VAL A 382 -52.44 -10.73 -56.50
N THR A 383 -53.60 -10.63 -57.15
CA THR A 383 -54.97 -11.09 -56.93
C THR A 383 -55.24 -12.60 -56.77
N SER A 384 -56.38 -12.89 -56.09
CA SER A 384 -57.34 -14.04 -56.24
C SER A 384 -56.77 -15.47 -56.21
N ASP A 385 -57.19 -16.42 -55.36
CA ASP A 385 -58.58 -16.86 -55.09
C ASP A 385 -58.65 -17.82 -53.87
N ALA A 386 -59.84 -17.82 -53.26
CA ALA A 386 -60.60 -18.94 -52.70
C ALA A 386 -60.07 -19.86 -51.56
N GLN A 387 -60.90 -19.88 -50.50
CA GLN A 387 -61.46 -21.04 -49.78
C GLN A 387 -60.77 -21.62 -48.51
N THR A 388 -61.38 -21.24 -47.38
CA THR A 388 -61.90 -22.10 -46.27
C THR A 388 -61.00 -23.18 -45.66
N THR A 389 -60.68 -23.06 -44.37
CA THR A 389 -61.44 -23.67 -43.25
C THR A 389 -60.77 -23.38 -41.91
N ALA A 390 -61.59 -23.34 -40.86
CA ALA A 390 -61.26 -22.97 -39.50
C ALA A 390 -60.57 -24.10 -38.72
N ALA A 391 -59.67 -23.73 -37.81
CA ALA A 391 -59.44 -24.45 -36.56
C ALA A 391 -58.86 -23.49 -35.51
N MET A 392 -59.60 -23.33 -34.40
CA MET A 392 -59.12 -22.79 -33.13
C MET A 392 -57.96 -23.65 -32.64
N ASP A 393 -56.84 -23.02 -32.27
CA ASP A 393 -56.06 -23.46 -31.11
C ASP A 393 -55.13 -22.34 -30.61
N GLN A 394 -55.07 -22.23 -29.28
CA GLN A 394 -54.33 -21.22 -28.53
C GLN A 394 -52.80 -21.42 -28.69
N PRO A 395 -51.98 -20.35 -28.77
CA PRO A 395 -50.54 -20.51 -28.74
C PRO A 395 -50.06 -20.63 -27.27
N THR A 396 -49.73 -21.87 -26.88
CA THR A 396 -48.79 -22.15 -25.79
C THR A 396 -47.48 -21.39 -26.00
N VAL A 397 -47.05 -20.67 -24.97
CA VAL A 397 -45.76 -19.98 -24.89
C VAL A 397 -44.65 -21.03 -24.85
N ALA A 398 -44.10 -21.38 -26.01
CA ALA A 398 -42.88 -22.16 -26.11
C ALA A 398 -41.68 -21.24 -25.85
N ALA A 399 -41.17 -21.31 -24.63
CA ALA A 399 -39.85 -20.81 -24.26
C ALA A 399 -38.79 -21.37 -25.22
N ALA A 400 -38.02 -20.50 -25.86
CA ALA A 400 -36.82 -20.90 -26.58
C ALA A 400 -35.83 -21.51 -25.57
N PRO A 401 -35.28 -22.72 -25.83
CA PRO A 401 -34.27 -23.30 -24.96
C PRO A 401 -32.96 -22.49 -25.03
N PRO A 402 -32.20 -22.40 -23.93
CA PRO A 402 -30.91 -21.74 -23.92
C PRO A 402 -29.91 -22.53 -24.78
N LEU A 403 -29.24 -21.85 -25.70
CA LEU A 403 -28.09 -22.40 -26.45
C LEU A 403 -26.89 -22.53 -25.49
N THR A 404 -26.90 -23.54 -24.64
CA THR A 404 -25.71 -24.02 -23.92
C THR A 404 -25.04 -25.09 -24.76
N GLY A 405 -23.85 -24.82 -25.31
CA GLY A 405 -23.08 -25.92 -25.93
C GLY A 405 -21.92 -25.58 -26.86
N HIS A 406 -21.48 -24.33 -27.03
CA HIS A 406 -20.24 -24.07 -27.78
C HIS A 406 -19.12 -23.71 -26.79
N PRO A 407 -17.94 -24.36 -26.88
CA PRO A 407 -16.82 -23.99 -26.03
C PRO A 407 -16.44 -22.53 -26.32
N PRO A 408 -16.17 -21.72 -25.28
CA PRO A 408 -15.86 -20.31 -25.45
C PRO A 408 -14.60 -20.15 -26.30
N ARG A 409 -14.76 -19.58 -27.50
CA ARG A 409 -13.65 -19.38 -28.44
C ARG A 409 -13.04 -18.00 -28.21
N PHE A 410 -11.85 -17.96 -27.61
CA PHE A 410 -11.00 -16.76 -27.64
C PHE A 410 -10.57 -16.48 -29.08
N THR A 411 -11.31 -15.64 -29.79
CA THR A 411 -10.95 -15.26 -31.16
C THR A 411 -9.77 -14.28 -31.16
N ARG A 412 -9.05 -14.15 -32.29
CA ARG A 412 -7.95 -13.17 -32.40
C ARG A 412 -8.44 -11.71 -32.34
N VAL A 413 -9.74 -11.49 -32.54
CA VAL A 413 -10.38 -10.17 -32.50
C VAL A 413 -10.91 -9.92 -31.09
N PRO A 414 -10.80 -8.69 -30.55
CA PRO A 414 -11.46 -8.34 -29.29
C PRO A 414 -12.99 -8.50 -29.39
N PRO A 415 -13.69 -8.84 -28.30
CA PRO A 415 -15.13 -9.06 -28.29
C PRO A 415 -15.88 -7.81 -28.78
N GLN A 416 -16.88 -8.02 -29.63
CA GLN A 416 -17.65 -6.95 -30.28
C GLN A 416 -18.97 -6.65 -29.57
N THR A 417 -19.44 -7.55 -28.71
CA THR A 417 -20.69 -7.41 -27.96
C THR A 417 -20.46 -7.57 -26.45
N SER A 418 -21.35 -6.99 -25.64
CA SER A 418 -21.31 -7.15 -24.18
C SER A 418 -21.53 -8.61 -23.74
N ASN A 419 -22.25 -9.41 -24.54
CA ASN A 419 -22.44 -10.84 -24.27
C ASN A 419 -21.14 -11.62 -24.52
N GLU A 420 -20.42 -11.36 -25.61
CA GLU A 420 -19.10 -11.98 -25.86
C GLU A 420 -18.09 -11.65 -24.75
N VAL A 421 -18.12 -10.41 -24.23
CA VAL A 421 -17.29 -10.03 -23.07
C VAL A 421 -17.62 -10.92 -21.86
N ILE A 422 -18.90 -11.12 -21.58
CA ILE A 422 -19.35 -11.96 -20.45
C ILE A 422 -18.94 -13.42 -20.66
N GLU A 423 -19.08 -13.96 -21.87
CA GLU A 423 -18.67 -15.32 -22.21
C GLU A 423 -17.16 -15.53 -22.02
N GLU A 424 -16.31 -14.62 -22.50
CA GLU A 424 -14.86 -14.69 -22.29
C GLU A 424 -14.51 -14.59 -20.78
N VAL A 425 -15.15 -13.68 -20.05
CA VAL A 425 -14.92 -13.50 -18.61
C VAL A 425 -15.37 -14.72 -17.80
N GLN A 426 -16.51 -15.31 -18.14
CA GLN A 426 -16.99 -16.56 -17.54
C GLN A 426 -16.08 -17.73 -17.85
N ALA A 427 -15.60 -17.86 -19.09
CA ALA A 427 -14.66 -18.89 -19.50
C ALA A 427 -13.35 -18.83 -18.71
N LEU A 428 -12.76 -17.63 -18.58
CA LEU A 428 -11.55 -17.43 -17.79
C LEU A 428 -11.77 -17.80 -16.33
N PHE A 429 -12.88 -17.36 -15.72
CA PHE A 429 -13.16 -17.64 -14.32
C PHE A 429 -13.42 -19.12 -14.06
N GLN A 430 -14.17 -19.79 -14.95
CA GLN A 430 -14.43 -21.22 -14.87
C GLN A 430 -13.13 -22.02 -15.00
N ARG A 431 -12.25 -21.65 -15.92
CA ARG A 431 -10.95 -22.32 -16.06
C ARG A 431 -10.09 -22.16 -14.81
N MET A 432 -10.16 -21.00 -14.14
CA MET A 432 -9.47 -20.80 -12.87
C MET A 432 -10.05 -21.68 -11.75
N LEU A 433 -11.37 -21.88 -11.70
CA LEU A 433 -12.01 -22.79 -10.74
C LEU A 433 -11.61 -24.25 -10.97
N GLU A 434 -11.50 -24.66 -12.24
CA GLU A 434 -11.04 -26.00 -12.64
C GLU A 434 -9.55 -26.23 -12.29
N ASP A 435 -8.67 -25.31 -12.69
CA ASP A 435 -7.22 -25.43 -12.46
C ASP A 435 -6.85 -25.42 -10.96
N THR A 436 -7.66 -24.77 -10.12
CA THR A 436 -7.48 -24.72 -8.65
C THR A 436 -8.24 -25.82 -7.89
N GLY A 437 -9.04 -26.64 -8.58
CA GLY A 437 -9.81 -27.73 -7.97
C GLY A 437 -11.00 -27.27 -7.12
N LYS A 438 -11.44 -26.01 -7.26
CA LYS A 438 -12.62 -25.47 -6.56
C LYS A 438 -13.94 -25.76 -7.26
N ALA A 439 -13.92 -26.20 -8.53
CA ALA A 439 -15.10 -26.62 -9.25
C ALA A 439 -15.61 -27.99 -8.72
N GLN A 440 -16.60 -27.96 -7.81
CA GLN A 440 -17.35 -29.16 -7.45
C GLN A 440 -18.45 -29.40 -8.51
N GLY A 441 -18.29 -30.41 -9.37
CA GLY A 441 -19.40 -30.97 -10.16
C GLY A 441 -19.58 -30.51 -11.61
N ALA A 442 -18.61 -29.82 -12.24
CA ALA A 442 -18.65 -29.63 -13.69
C ALA A 442 -18.14 -30.90 -14.40
N PRO A 443 -18.86 -31.47 -15.39
CA PRO A 443 -18.30 -32.53 -16.22
C PRO A 443 -17.04 -31.98 -16.87
N ALA A 444 -15.92 -32.70 -16.73
CA ALA A 444 -14.71 -32.38 -17.47
C ALA A 444 -15.12 -32.21 -18.94
N LEU A 445 -14.92 -31.02 -19.51
CA LEU A 445 -15.08 -30.80 -20.94
C LEU A 445 -14.11 -31.77 -21.63
N THR A 446 -14.62 -32.91 -22.10
CA THR A 446 -13.84 -34.03 -22.61
C THR A 446 -13.08 -33.73 -23.90
N ASP A 447 -13.28 -32.52 -24.47
CA ASP A 447 -12.67 -32.03 -25.70
C ASP A 447 -11.84 -30.74 -25.50
N ASP A 448 -11.10 -30.61 -24.39
CA ASP A 448 -10.18 -29.48 -24.21
C ASP A 448 -8.73 -29.88 -24.54
N PRO A 449 -8.11 -29.36 -25.62
CA PRO A 449 -6.71 -29.64 -26.02
C PRO A 449 -5.67 -29.24 -24.97
N PHE A 450 -6.09 -28.54 -23.91
CA PHE A 450 -5.27 -28.09 -22.79
C PHE A 450 -5.61 -28.80 -21.47
N ALA A 451 -6.42 -29.87 -21.50
CA ALA A 451 -6.68 -30.73 -20.35
C ALA A 451 -5.34 -31.32 -19.84
N GLY A 452 -4.88 -30.85 -18.68
CA GLY A 452 -3.61 -31.26 -18.06
C GLY A 452 -2.59 -30.13 -17.86
N GLN A 453 -2.71 -29.00 -18.57
CA GLN A 453 -1.87 -27.82 -18.32
C GLN A 453 -2.56 -26.88 -17.32
N LYS A 454 -2.25 -27.03 -16.03
CA LYS A 454 -2.76 -26.17 -14.95
C LYS A 454 -2.11 -24.78 -14.96
N LYS A 455 -2.39 -24.00 -16.00
CA LYS A 455 -1.80 -22.67 -16.28
C LYS A 455 -2.20 -21.62 -15.23
N PHE A 456 -3.33 -21.82 -14.54
CA PHE A 456 -3.83 -20.92 -13.49
C PHE A 456 -3.67 -21.48 -12.06
N GLN A 457 -2.83 -22.51 -11.85
CA GLN A 457 -2.66 -23.14 -10.54
C GLN A 457 -2.20 -22.16 -9.43
N HIS A 458 -1.47 -21.11 -9.79
CA HIS A 458 -0.94 -20.12 -8.85
C HIS A 458 -1.94 -18.99 -8.53
N VAL A 459 -3.14 -19.02 -9.11
CA VAL A 459 -4.16 -18.00 -8.84
C VAL A 459 -4.86 -18.29 -7.50
N LYS A 460 -4.59 -17.45 -6.50
CA LYS A 460 -5.29 -17.49 -5.21
C LYS A 460 -6.63 -16.77 -5.34
N PHE A 461 -7.71 -17.45 -4.94
CA PHE A 461 -9.03 -16.84 -4.88
C PHE A 461 -9.14 -15.92 -3.66
N SER A 462 -9.25 -14.63 -3.92
CA SER A 462 -9.46 -13.59 -2.92
C SER A 462 -10.74 -12.80 -3.20
N VAL A 463 -11.22 -12.05 -2.20
CA VAL A 463 -12.36 -11.14 -2.37
C VAL A 463 -12.09 -10.08 -3.44
N ARG A 464 -10.83 -9.63 -3.59
CA ARG A 464 -10.44 -8.63 -4.61
C ARG A 464 -10.60 -9.17 -6.02
N LEU A 465 -10.23 -10.43 -6.24
CA LEU A 465 -10.37 -11.11 -7.53
C LEU A 465 -11.85 -11.33 -7.88
N VAL A 466 -12.63 -11.83 -6.93
CA VAL A 466 -14.08 -12.02 -7.10
C VAL A 466 -14.78 -10.69 -7.39
N ASN A 467 -14.45 -9.63 -6.67
CA ASN A 467 -14.99 -8.29 -6.95
C ASN A 467 -14.64 -7.81 -8.37
N SER A 468 -13.42 -8.06 -8.85
CA SER A 468 -13.03 -7.68 -10.21
C SER A 468 -13.82 -8.45 -11.28
N TYR A 469 -14.11 -9.73 -11.05
CA TYR A 469 -14.98 -10.55 -11.89
C TYR A 469 -16.42 -10.03 -11.90
N ILE A 470 -17.01 -9.82 -10.71
CA ILE A 470 -18.38 -9.30 -10.56
C ILE A 470 -18.50 -7.90 -11.18
N SER A 471 -17.47 -7.05 -11.07
CA SER A 471 -17.47 -5.72 -11.68
C SER A 471 -17.63 -5.78 -13.19
N ALA A 472 -17.12 -6.81 -13.87
CA ALA A 472 -17.29 -6.98 -15.32
C ALA A 472 -18.76 -7.25 -15.65
N HIS A 473 -19.43 -8.08 -14.85
CA HIS A 473 -20.87 -8.34 -14.94
C HIS A 473 -21.69 -7.09 -14.62
N TYR A 474 -21.29 -6.28 -13.65
CA TYR A 474 -21.99 -5.03 -13.34
C TYR A 474 -22.03 -4.05 -14.52
N GLN A 475 -20.96 -4.00 -15.33
CA GLN A 475 -20.90 -3.15 -16.51
C GLN A 475 -21.71 -3.69 -17.69
N HIS A 476 -21.61 -5.00 -17.96
CA HIS A 476 -22.09 -5.60 -19.21
C HIS A 476 -23.40 -6.39 -19.09
N SER A 477 -23.83 -6.76 -17.88
CA SER A 477 -25.03 -7.58 -17.65
C SER A 477 -26.21 -6.81 -17.04
N SER A 478 -27.39 -7.42 -17.05
CA SER A 478 -28.57 -6.86 -16.39
C SER A 478 -28.45 -6.93 -14.86
N LEU A 479 -29.28 -6.14 -14.17
CA LEU A 479 -29.23 -6.12 -12.71
C LEU A 479 -29.70 -7.44 -12.09
N GLU A 480 -30.69 -8.10 -12.71
CA GLU A 480 -31.24 -9.38 -12.26
C GLU A 480 -30.19 -10.50 -12.31
N THR A 481 -29.43 -10.58 -13.41
CA THR A 481 -28.32 -11.54 -13.52
C THR A 481 -27.20 -11.22 -12.53
N SER A 482 -26.92 -9.93 -12.31
CA SER A 482 -25.90 -9.46 -11.37
C SER A 482 -26.24 -9.79 -9.91
N GLU A 483 -27.51 -9.63 -9.48
CA GLU A 483 -27.96 -9.99 -8.12
C GLU A 483 -27.77 -11.49 -7.86
N ALA A 484 -28.26 -12.33 -8.77
CA ALA A 484 -28.15 -13.79 -8.63
C ALA A 484 -26.68 -14.25 -8.63
N LEU A 485 -25.84 -13.62 -9.45
CA LEU A 485 -24.41 -13.94 -9.55
C LEU A 485 -23.65 -13.53 -8.29
N PHE A 486 -23.94 -12.36 -7.71
CA PHE A 486 -23.26 -11.88 -6.50
C PHE A 486 -23.29 -12.93 -5.38
N TRP A 487 -24.48 -13.42 -5.02
CA TRP A 487 -24.60 -14.40 -3.93
C TRP A 487 -24.03 -15.78 -4.30
N ARG A 488 -24.22 -16.21 -5.55
CA ARG A 488 -23.74 -17.51 -6.02
C ARG A 488 -22.21 -17.59 -5.98
N VAL A 489 -21.52 -16.61 -6.56
CA VAL A 489 -20.05 -16.66 -6.68
C VAL A 489 -19.36 -16.59 -5.32
N PHE A 490 -19.86 -15.79 -4.39
CA PHE A 490 -19.32 -15.79 -3.02
C PHE A 490 -19.57 -17.12 -2.29
N GLY A 491 -20.74 -17.74 -2.52
CA GLY A 491 -21.07 -19.08 -2.01
C GLY A 491 -20.15 -20.16 -2.57
N ASP A 492 -20.02 -20.24 -3.90
CA ASP A 492 -19.25 -21.27 -4.61
C ASP A 492 -17.75 -21.23 -4.24
N VAL A 493 -17.19 -20.04 -4.06
CA VAL A 493 -15.77 -19.87 -3.72
C VAL A 493 -15.50 -20.04 -2.20
N GLY A 494 -16.56 -19.98 -1.38
CA GLY A 494 -16.49 -20.04 0.08
C GLY A 494 -15.90 -18.78 0.73
N LEU A 495 -16.17 -17.60 0.17
CA LEU A 495 -15.63 -16.32 0.65
C LEU A 495 -16.74 -15.39 1.16
N THR A 496 -16.45 -14.65 2.23
CA THR A 496 -17.35 -13.59 2.73
C THR A 496 -17.11 -12.29 1.95
N PRO A 497 -18.15 -11.56 1.54
CA PRO A 497 -17.97 -10.27 0.88
C PRO A 497 -17.35 -9.22 1.81
N ASP A 498 -16.45 -8.39 1.27
CA ASP A 498 -15.81 -7.28 1.99
C ASP A 498 -16.68 -6.01 1.94
N ALA A 499 -16.35 -5.02 2.77
CA ALA A 499 -16.97 -3.68 2.73
C ALA A 499 -17.01 -3.11 1.29
N ARG A 500 -15.93 -3.26 0.52
CA ARG A 500 -15.87 -2.82 -0.86
C ARG A 500 -16.85 -3.56 -1.78
N SER A 501 -17.05 -4.86 -1.57
CA SER A 501 -17.99 -5.69 -2.34
C SER A 501 -19.42 -5.18 -2.20
N TYR A 502 -19.82 -4.83 -0.97
CA TYR A 502 -21.13 -4.26 -0.69
C TYR A 502 -21.30 -2.86 -1.29
N VAL A 503 -20.29 -1.99 -1.19
CA VAL A 503 -20.32 -0.65 -1.81
C VAL A 503 -20.47 -0.73 -3.33
N GLU A 504 -19.70 -1.59 -4.00
CA GLU A 504 -19.79 -1.76 -5.46
C GLU A 504 -21.17 -2.29 -5.89
N ALA A 505 -21.79 -3.20 -5.11
CA ALA A 505 -23.15 -3.67 -5.34
C ALA A 505 -24.20 -2.55 -5.18
N LEU A 506 -24.09 -1.72 -4.13
CA LEU A 506 -24.96 -0.57 -3.90
C LEU A 506 -24.85 0.47 -5.02
N GLU A 507 -23.63 0.78 -5.47
CA GLU A 507 -23.39 1.71 -6.58
C GLU A 507 -23.98 1.20 -7.90
N ARG A 508 -23.94 -0.12 -8.16
CA ARG A 508 -24.60 -0.72 -9.32
C ARG A 508 -26.12 -0.58 -9.25
N CYS A 509 -26.72 -0.71 -8.08
CA CYS A 509 -28.15 -0.47 -7.87
C CYS A 509 -28.51 1.02 -8.10
N GLY A 510 -27.66 1.95 -7.65
CA GLY A 510 -27.82 3.39 -7.88
C GLY A 510 -27.75 3.82 -9.36
N ARG A 511 -27.33 2.91 -10.26
CA ARG A 511 -27.27 3.09 -11.72
C ARG A 511 -28.37 2.31 -12.48
N ALA A 512 -29.35 1.74 -11.79
CA ALA A 512 -30.44 0.97 -12.42
C ALA A 512 -31.25 1.79 -13.44
N LYS A 513 -31.61 1.17 -14.58
CA LYS A 513 -32.44 1.82 -15.62
C LYS A 513 -33.89 1.93 -15.14
N ARG A 514 -34.67 2.86 -15.72
CA ARG A 514 -36.09 3.05 -15.37
C ARG A 514 -36.91 1.79 -15.68
N GLY A 515 -37.88 1.47 -14.83
CA GLY A 515 -38.77 0.31 -14.97
C GLY A 515 -38.44 -0.80 -13.96
N ARG A 516 -38.69 -2.06 -14.33
CA ARG A 516 -38.54 -3.26 -13.46
C ARG A 516 -37.16 -3.40 -12.81
N GLU A 517 -36.09 -2.89 -13.44
CA GLU A 517 -34.74 -2.90 -12.86
C GLU A 517 -34.65 -2.10 -11.55
N ARG A 518 -35.45 -1.03 -11.40
CA ARG A 518 -35.46 -0.20 -10.18
C ARG A 518 -36.02 -0.94 -8.96
N ASP A 519 -37.08 -1.71 -9.18
CA ASP A 519 -37.72 -2.50 -8.12
C ASP A 519 -36.81 -3.64 -7.65
N ILE A 520 -36.15 -4.30 -8.61
CA ILE A 520 -35.12 -5.31 -8.32
C ILE A 520 -33.95 -4.67 -7.57
N GLY A 521 -33.50 -3.49 -8.03
CA GLY A 521 -32.44 -2.74 -7.37
C GLY A 521 -32.77 -2.35 -5.94
N LEU A 522 -34.02 -2.00 -5.63
CA LEU A 522 -34.47 -1.73 -4.27
C LEU A 522 -34.34 -2.97 -3.38
N ARG A 523 -34.90 -4.10 -3.82
CA ARG A 523 -34.88 -5.36 -3.06
C ARG A 523 -33.46 -5.84 -2.83
N PHE A 524 -32.61 -5.76 -3.85
CA PHE A 524 -31.21 -6.14 -3.72
C PHE A 524 -30.47 -5.21 -2.75
N THR A 525 -30.72 -3.90 -2.87
CA THR A 525 -30.15 -2.89 -1.98
C THR A 525 -30.54 -3.13 -0.52
N GLU A 526 -31.80 -3.45 -0.21
CA GLU A 526 -32.25 -3.71 1.17
C GLU A 526 -31.53 -4.93 1.79
N LYS A 527 -31.34 -6.01 1.02
CA LYS A 527 -30.57 -7.20 1.47
C LYS A 527 -29.11 -6.86 1.75
N VAL A 528 -28.48 -6.10 0.85
CA VAL A 528 -27.07 -5.67 0.99
C VAL A 528 -26.92 -4.69 2.15
N TRP A 529 -27.86 -3.76 2.30
CA TRP A 529 -27.84 -2.75 3.36
C TRP A 529 -27.93 -3.35 4.75
N ALA A 530 -28.77 -4.38 4.94
CA ALA A 530 -28.85 -5.10 6.21
C ALA A 530 -27.51 -5.72 6.62
N LYS A 531 -26.73 -6.25 5.66
CA LYS A 531 -25.38 -6.77 5.92
C LYS A 531 -24.36 -5.65 6.16
N TRP A 532 -24.49 -4.54 5.44
CA TRP A 532 -23.65 -3.35 5.61
C TRP A 532 -23.80 -2.73 7.00
N GLN A 533 -25.01 -2.59 7.52
CA GLN A 533 -25.27 -2.02 8.85
C GLN A 533 -24.55 -2.81 9.95
N VAL A 534 -24.60 -4.15 9.90
CA VAL A 534 -23.87 -5.01 10.84
C VAL A 534 -22.37 -4.75 10.79
N LEU A 535 -21.81 -4.54 9.60
CA LEU A 535 -20.38 -4.21 9.44
C LEU A 535 -20.04 -2.81 9.95
N GLU A 536 -20.91 -1.82 9.71
CA GLU A 536 -20.73 -0.45 10.17
C GLU A 536 -20.79 -0.36 11.70
N ASP A 537 -21.69 -1.12 12.32
CA ASP A 537 -21.84 -1.21 13.78
C ASP A 537 -20.68 -1.98 14.42
N ALA A 538 -20.25 -3.10 13.82
CA ALA A 538 -19.06 -3.84 14.27
C ALA A 538 -17.76 -3.03 14.09
N GLY A 539 -17.68 -2.21 13.04
CA GLY A 539 -16.56 -1.31 12.77
C GLY A 539 -16.38 -0.21 13.82
N GLY A 540 -17.39 0.06 14.64
CA GLY A 540 -17.28 0.93 15.82
C GLY A 540 -16.62 0.25 17.03
N ALA A 541 -16.58 -1.09 17.07
CA ALA A 541 -16.11 -1.88 18.21
C ALA A 541 -14.74 -2.56 17.98
N VAL A 542 -14.32 -2.76 16.72
CA VAL A 542 -13.05 -3.45 16.39
C VAL A 542 -11.94 -2.45 16.06
N ALA A 543 -10.70 -2.77 16.45
CA ALA A 543 -9.47 -1.97 16.34
C ALA A 543 -9.08 -1.47 14.92
N ARG A 544 -9.88 -1.72 13.88
CA ARG A 544 -9.66 -1.18 12.53
C ARG A 544 -10.95 -0.52 12.02
N PRO A 545 -11.07 0.82 12.14
CA PRO A 545 -12.24 1.53 11.65
C PRO A 545 -12.39 1.33 10.13
N LEU A 546 -13.64 1.24 9.67
CA LEU A 546 -13.94 1.24 8.24
C LEU A 546 -13.42 2.54 7.60
N ASP A 547 -12.94 2.45 6.36
CA ASP A 547 -12.49 3.62 5.61
C ASP A 547 -13.66 4.60 5.45
N ALA A 548 -13.48 5.83 5.93
CA ALA A 548 -14.51 6.85 5.93
C ALA A 548 -15.09 7.08 4.53
N ARG A 549 -14.25 7.02 3.49
CA ARG A 549 -14.69 7.19 2.09
C ARG A 549 -15.61 6.07 1.60
N MET A 550 -15.45 4.86 2.12
CA MET A 550 -16.34 3.74 1.79
C MET A 550 -17.71 3.92 2.44
N VAL A 551 -17.75 4.45 3.67
CA VAL A 551 -18.99 4.81 4.37
C VAL A 551 -19.75 5.88 3.58
N GLU A 552 -19.08 6.96 3.18
CA GLU A 552 -19.68 8.03 2.37
C GLU A 552 -20.31 7.47 1.07
N ARG A 553 -19.58 6.63 0.35
CA ARG A 553 -20.05 6.00 -0.90
C ARG A 553 -21.24 5.07 -0.65
N ALA A 554 -21.23 4.28 0.41
CA ALA A 554 -22.33 3.38 0.76
C ALA A 554 -23.62 4.17 1.02
N HIS A 555 -23.57 5.17 1.90
CA HIS A 555 -24.74 5.99 2.25
C HIS A 555 -25.22 6.80 1.05
N ALA A 556 -24.32 7.40 0.26
CA ALA A 556 -24.68 8.12 -0.96
C ALA A 556 -25.37 7.22 -2.00
N ALA A 557 -24.87 6.00 -2.20
CA ALA A 557 -25.48 5.03 -3.10
C ALA A 557 -26.87 4.60 -2.61
N PHE A 558 -27.02 4.35 -1.31
CA PHE A 558 -28.30 3.97 -0.70
C PHE A 558 -29.36 5.07 -0.81
N ILE A 559 -29.00 6.30 -0.45
CA ILE A 559 -29.86 7.49 -0.62
C ILE A 559 -30.28 7.66 -2.07
N ARG A 560 -29.36 7.46 -3.01
CA ARG A 560 -29.64 7.54 -4.45
C ARG A 560 -30.65 6.47 -4.90
N VAL A 561 -30.54 5.23 -4.43
CA VAL A 561 -31.51 4.16 -4.76
C VAL A 561 -32.90 4.52 -4.25
N LEU A 562 -33.02 4.97 -2.99
CA LEU A 562 -34.30 5.39 -2.42
C LEU A 562 -34.93 6.55 -3.20
N ALA A 563 -34.11 7.55 -3.57
CA ALA A 563 -34.56 8.70 -4.35
C ALA A 563 -35.03 8.33 -5.78
N LEU A 564 -34.40 7.33 -6.41
CA LEU A 564 -34.78 6.84 -7.74
C LEU A 564 -36.10 6.06 -7.74
N ASN A 565 -36.49 5.50 -6.59
CA ASN A 565 -37.69 4.71 -6.36
C ASN A 565 -38.81 5.51 -5.70
N GLU A 566 -38.69 6.85 -5.68
CA GLU A 566 -39.71 7.77 -5.16
C GLU A 566 -40.01 7.60 -3.65
N GLN A 567 -39.13 6.92 -2.91
CA GLN A 567 -39.20 6.78 -1.45
C GLN A 567 -38.50 7.96 -0.76
N LEU A 568 -39.03 9.17 -0.98
CA LEU A 568 -38.39 10.43 -0.60
C LEU A 568 -38.27 10.62 0.92
N GLU A 569 -39.28 10.21 1.68
CA GLU A 569 -39.27 10.32 3.15
C GLU A 569 -38.20 9.41 3.77
N ARG A 570 -38.13 8.14 3.33
CA ARG A 570 -37.08 7.20 3.75
C ARG A 570 -35.68 7.72 3.40
N ALA A 571 -35.52 8.33 2.23
CA ALA A 571 -34.25 8.92 1.82
C ALA A 571 -33.85 10.10 2.72
N LEU A 572 -34.80 10.98 3.08
CA LEU A 572 -34.56 12.08 4.02
C LEU A 572 -34.22 11.58 5.42
N ASP A 573 -34.90 10.55 5.91
CA ASP A 573 -34.62 9.96 7.22
C ASP A 573 -33.24 9.32 7.24
N GLN A 574 -32.81 8.67 6.17
CA GLN A 574 -31.44 8.16 6.05
C GLN A 574 -30.39 9.27 6.14
N VAL A 575 -30.63 10.43 5.52
CA VAL A 575 -29.74 11.61 5.66
C VAL A 575 -29.70 12.10 7.11
N LYS A 576 -30.82 12.09 7.82
CA LYS A 576 -30.87 12.44 9.26
C LYS A 576 -30.11 11.42 10.11
N VAL A 577 -30.30 10.12 9.87
CA VAL A 577 -29.58 9.04 10.57
C VAL A 577 -28.07 9.17 10.35
N PHE A 578 -27.64 9.44 9.12
CA PHE A 578 -26.24 9.71 8.82
C PHE A 578 -25.71 10.92 9.59
N ALA A 579 -26.43 12.05 9.54
CA ALA A 579 -26.03 13.27 10.23
C ALA A 579 -25.99 13.12 11.77
N ALA A 580 -26.85 12.26 12.33
CA ALA A 580 -26.85 11.93 13.75
C ALA A 580 -25.65 11.04 14.14
N ARG A 581 -25.28 10.07 13.29
CA ARG A 581 -24.12 9.19 13.51
C ARG A 581 -22.78 9.90 13.27
N TYR A 582 -22.73 10.80 12.29
CA TYR A 582 -21.56 11.55 11.87
C TYR A 582 -21.85 13.06 11.84
N PRO A 583 -21.99 13.71 13.00
CA PRO A 583 -22.34 15.12 13.04
C PRO A 583 -21.23 15.99 12.42
N PRO A 584 -21.60 17.12 11.76
CA PRO A 584 -20.62 18.05 11.20
C PRO A 584 -19.62 18.60 12.23
N SER A 585 -19.95 18.54 13.52
CA SER A 585 -19.05 18.95 14.60
C SER A 585 -17.79 18.11 14.71
N HIS A 586 -17.85 16.81 14.44
CA HIS A 586 -16.68 15.91 14.48
C HIS A 586 -15.61 16.30 13.45
N LEU A 587 -15.97 17.01 12.38
CA LEU A 587 -15.01 17.51 11.39
C LEU A 587 -14.12 18.65 11.94
N TYR A 588 -14.47 19.28 13.05
CA TYR A 588 -13.61 20.27 13.71
C TYR A 588 -12.46 19.61 14.50
N GLU A 589 -12.56 18.32 14.85
CA GLU A 589 -11.53 17.61 15.61
C GLU A 589 -10.27 17.40 14.78
N ARG A 590 -9.13 17.87 15.31
CA ARG A 590 -7.85 18.03 14.58
C ARG A 590 -7.06 16.73 14.50
N ALA A 591 -6.32 16.53 13.41
CA ALA A 591 -5.08 15.76 13.46
C ALA A 591 -3.97 16.64 14.08
N LEU A 592 -3.27 16.14 15.10
CA LEU A 592 -2.13 16.85 15.67
C LEU A 592 -1.06 17.06 14.60
N LYS A 593 -0.60 18.30 14.44
CA LYS A 593 0.53 18.60 13.54
C LYS A 593 1.79 18.01 14.17
N ALA A 594 2.38 17.02 13.50
CA ALA A 594 3.66 16.44 13.93
C ALA A 594 4.69 17.56 14.13
N SER A 595 5.52 17.47 15.17
CA SER A 595 6.51 18.50 15.54
C SER A 595 7.46 18.85 14.39
N PHE A 596 7.84 17.84 13.59
CA PHE A 596 8.70 17.97 12.41
C PHE A 596 8.01 18.65 11.20
N ARG A 597 6.68 18.83 11.26
CA ARG A 597 5.84 19.49 10.25
C ARG A 597 5.49 20.93 10.63
N SER A 598 6.37 21.63 11.35
CA SER A 598 6.22 23.09 11.50
C SER A 598 6.07 23.76 10.11
N THR A 599 5.42 24.90 9.97
CA THR A 599 5.33 25.62 8.67
C THR A 599 6.51 26.58 8.45
N ARG A 600 7.37 26.72 9.45
CA ARG A 600 8.54 27.59 9.38
C ARG A 600 9.69 26.79 8.78
N THR A 601 10.18 27.17 7.61
CA THR A 601 11.56 26.88 7.25
C THR A 601 12.40 27.46 8.38
N VAL A 602 12.92 26.61 9.26
CA VAL A 602 13.72 27.08 10.39
C VAL A 602 15.10 27.38 9.81
N LEU A 603 15.27 28.62 9.36
CA LEU A 603 16.55 29.19 8.93
C LEU A 603 17.54 29.36 10.10
N GLU A 604 17.09 29.13 11.34
CA GLU A 604 17.88 29.26 12.57
C GLU A 604 18.79 28.05 12.86
N ALA A 605 18.65 26.95 12.11
CA ALA A 605 19.58 25.83 12.18
C ALA A 605 20.72 26.02 11.14
N PRO A 606 21.95 25.55 11.40
CA PRO A 606 23.09 25.68 10.47
C PRO A 606 22.83 25.01 9.10
N ARG A 607 21.79 24.19 8.98
CA ARG A 607 21.25 23.65 7.71
C ARG A 607 19.72 23.70 7.75
N PRO A 608 19.06 24.59 6.99
CA PRO A 608 17.60 24.72 7.03
C PRO A 608 16.92 23.48 6.48
N LEU A 609 15.82 23.06 7.11
CA LEU A 609 15.01 21.93 6.65
C LEU A 609 14.31 22.31 5.33
N VAL A 610 14.66 21.65 4.23
CA VAL A 610 14.02 21.89 2.92
C VAL A 610 12.67 21.18 2.89
N ARG A 611 11.63 21.88 2.45
CA ARG A 611 10.27 21.32 2.30
C ARG A 611 9.79 21.54 0.88
N LEU A 612 9.22 20.48 0.30
CA LEU A 612 8.58 20.52 -1.01
C LEU A 612 7.06 20.59 -0.90
N THR A 613 6.47 20.10 0.20
CA THR A 613 5.02 19.99 0.34
C THR A 613 4.46 21.02 1.31
N SER A 614 3.44 21.77 0.88
CA SER A 614 2.71 22.67 1.77
C SER A 614 1.78 21.87 2.69
N SER A 615 1.50 22.37 3.90
CA SER A 615 0.60 21.68 4.83
C SER A 615 -0.84 21.54 4.32
N THR A 616 -1.22 22.33 3.31
CA THR A 616 -2.53 22.29 2.64
C THR A 616 -2.62 21.27 1.52
N GLU A 617 -1.50 20.87 0.92
CA GLU A 617 -1.47 19.88 -0.16
C GLU A 617 -1.56 18.44 0.33
N VAL A 618 -1.31 18.22 1.63
CA VAL A 618 -1.37 16.90 2.26
C VAL A 618 -2.82 16.59 2.62
N PRO A 619 -3.43 15.54 2.05
CA PRO A 619 -4.76 15.09 2.45
C PRO A 619 -4.79 14.67 3.92
N ASP A 620 -5.87 14.97 4.62
CA ASP A 620 -6.04 14.51 5.99
C ASP A 620 -6.69 13.12 6.00
N ASP A 621 -5.96 12.12 6.48
CA ASP A 621 -6.44 10.72 6.52
C ASP A 621 -7.41 10.47 7.69
N ARG A 622 -7.47 11.37 8.69
CA ARG A 622 -8.36 11.23 9.86
C ARG A 622 -9.70 11.93 9.66
N MET A 623 -10.07 12.19 8.41
CA MET A 623 -11.34 12.83 8.08
C MET A 623 -12.50 11.87 8.34
N PRO A 624 -13.45 12.19 9.22
CA PRO A 624 -14.66 11.39 9.38
C PRO A 624 -15.55 11.47 8.12
N PRO A 625 -16.49 10.52 7.96
CA PRO A 625 -17.43 10.50 6.85
C PRO A 625 -18.23 11.80 6.72
N LEU A 626 -18.41 12.28 5.49
CA LEU A 626 -19.21 13.47 5.16
C LEU A 626 -20.08 13.28 3.91
N LEU A 627 -21.16 14.06 3.82
CA LEU A 627 -22.02 14.11 2.63
C LEU A 627 -21.95 15.50 1.98
N MET A 628 -21.68 15.54 0.68
CA MET A 628 -21.67 16.77 -0.11
C MET A 628 -22.94 16.91 -0.95
N PHE A 629 -23.21 18.12 -1.45
CA PHE A 629 -24.38 18.36 -2.31
C PHE A 629 -24.41 17.47 -3.56
N ARG A 630 -23.24 17.14 -4.14
CA ARG A 630 -23.14 16.21 -5.28
C ARG A 630 -23.76 14.85 -4.98
N ASP A 631 -23.64 14.37 -3.75
CA ASP A 631 -24.12 13.07 -3.35
C ASP A 631 -25.64 13.09 -3.09
N LEU A 632 -26.20 14.26 -2.76
CA LEU A 632 -27.61 14.50 -2.48
C LEU A 632 -28.39 15.15 -3.65
N GLU A 633 -27.74 15.43 -4.77
CA GLU A 633 -28.30 16.17 -5.91
C GLU A 633 -29.59 15.54 -6.44
N ILE A 634 -29.59 14.22 -6.63
CA ILE A 634 -30.75 13.48 -7.13
C ILE A 634 -31.91 13.56 -6.16
N LEU A 635 -31.65 13.42 -4.85
CA LEU A 635 -32.67 13.54 -3.82
C LEU A 635 -33.25 14.96 -3.80
N HIS A 636 -32.40 15.99 -3.88
CA HIS A 636 -32.83 17.38 -3.93
C HIS A 636 -33.74 17.65 -5.13
N HIS A 637 -33.35 17.24 -6.35
CA HIS A 637 -34.19 17.43 -7.54
C HIS A 637 -35.54 16.71 -7.44
N ARG A 638 -35.58 15.53 -6.81
CA ARG A 638 -36.82 14.78 -6.60
C ARG A 638 -37.74 15.45 -5.56
N LEU A 639 -37.16 15.99 -4.49
CA LEU A 639 -37.93 16.75 -3.50
C LEU A 639 -38.49 18.06 -4.05
N VAL A 640 -37.74 18.73 -4.95
CA VAL A 640 -38.23 19.89 -5.69
C VAL A 640 -39.42 19.49 -6.58
N ALA A 641 -39.31 18.38 -7.32
CA ALA A 641 -40.41 17.88 -8.14
C ALA A 641 -41.65 17.51 -7.30
N ALA A 642 -41.46 16.98 -6.09
CA ALA A 642 -42.52 16.65 -5.15
C ALA A 642 -43.00 17.83 -4.29
N SER A 643 -42.48 19.05 -4.49
CA SER A 643 -42.81 20.26 -3.73
C SER A 643 -42.65 20.12 -2.20
N MET A 644 -41.71 19.29 -1.73
CA MET A 644 -41.44 19.07 -0.30
C MET A 644 -40.48 20.14 0.27
N GLY A 645 -41.02 21.31 0.63
CA GLY A 645 -40.28 22.46 1.15
C GLY A 645 -39.34 22.17 2.34
N PRO A 646 -39.80 21.50 3.42
CA PRO A 646 -38.97 21.23 4.60
C PRO A 646 -37.74 20.37 4.30
N GLY A 647 -37.90 19.35 3.44
CA GLY A 647 -36.80 18.46 3.04
C GLY A 647 -35.71 19.19 2.24
N ILE A 648 -36.11 20.11 1.36
CA ILE A 648 -35.18 20.94 0.57
C ILE A 648 -34.35 21.84 1.50
N GLY A 649 -34.99 22.48 2.48
CA GLY A 649 -34.32 23.31 3.47
C GLY A 649 -33.26 22.53 4.26
N TYR A 650 -33.61 21.31 4.69
CA TYR A 650 -32.71 20.45 5.44
C TYR A 650 -31.48 19.99 4.63
N ILE A 651 -31.66 19.57 3.37
CA ILE A 651 -30.53 19.17 2.51
C ILE A 651 -29.56 20.34 2.26
N LYS A 652 -30.10 21.55 2.04
CA LYS A 652 -29.27 22.74 1.88
C LYS A 652 -28.49 23.05 3.15
N TYR A 653 -29.15 22.97 4.30
CA TYR A 653 -28.53 23.16 5.61
C TYR A 653 -27.39 22.17 5.84
N ILE A 654 -27.63 20.86 5.71
CA ILE A 654 -26.63 19.84 6.04
C ILE A 654 -25.42 19.90 5.09
N SER A 655 -25.67 20.12 3.79
CA SER A 655 -24.59 20.27 2.80
C SER A 655 -23.72 21.49 3.12
N LYS A 656 -24.34 22.61 3.50
CA LYS A 656 -23.62 23.83 3.91
C LYS A 656 -22.90 23.63 5.23
N ALA A 657 -23.48 22.93 6.20
CA ALA A 657 -22.83 22.64 7.48
C ALA A 657 -21.53 21.84 7.28
N TYR A 658 -21.55 20.79 6.46
CA TYR A 658 -20.34 20.03 6.10
C TYR A 658 -19.33 20.88 5.33
N GLU A 659 -19.75 21.68 4.34
CA GLU A 659 -18.87 22.62 3.63
C GLU A 659 -18.19 23.63 4.56
N TRP A 660 -18.94 24.21 5.50
CA TRP A 660 -18.43 25.17 6.48
C TRP A 660 -17.47 24.51 7.47
N ALA A 661 -17.77 23.30 7.94
CA ALA A 661 -16.86 22.55 8.79
C ALA A 661 -15.52 22.24 8.08
N LEU A 662 -15.57 21.87 6.79
CA LEU A 662 -14.38 21.66 5.95
C LEU A 662 -13.55 22.93 5.79
N ARG A 663 -14.19 24.08 5.53
CA ARG A 663 -13.49 25.39 5.47
C ARG A 663 -12.84 25.72 6.81
N GLY A 664 -13.58 25.57 7.90
CA GLY A 664 -13.06 25.79 9.25
C GLY A 664 -11.86 24.92 9.57
N ARG A 665 -11.88 23.63 9.18
CA ARG A 665 -10.75 22.71 9.33
C ARG A 665 -9.54 23.14 8.51
N ARG A 666 -9.73 23.57 7.26
CA ARG A 666 -8.65 24.09 6.39
C ARG A 666 -8.02 25.36 6.96
N ASP A 667 -8.83 26.31 7.42
CA ASP A 667 -8.34 27.55 8.04
C ASP A 667 -7.60 27.26 9.36
N ALA A 668 -8.11 26.32 10.15
CA ALA A 668 -7.44 25.86 11.36
C ALA A 668 -6.11 25.16 11.07
N ALA A 669 -6.03 24.33 10.01
CA ALA A 669 -4.79 23.68 9.58
C ALA A 669 -3.73 24.71 9.13
N MET A 670 -4.15 25.79 8.47
CA MET A 670 -3.27 26.92 8.12
C MET A 670 -2.76 27.68 9.34
N LYS A 671 -3.61 27.88 10.36
CA LYS A 671 -3.27 28.60 11.60
C LYS A 671 -2.51 27.74 12.63
N ALA A 672 -2.53 26.41 12.51
CA ALA A 672 -1.96 25.50 13.48
C ALA A 672 -0.42 25.59 13.59
N ARG A 673 0.06 25.83 14.82
CA ARG A 673 1.48 25.77 15.20
C ARG A 673 1.84 24.35 15.68
N PRO A 674 3.05 23.84 15.39
CA PRO A 674 3.52 22.59 15.97
C PRO A 674 3.62 22.72 17.51
N PRO A 675 3.46 21.63 18.26
CA PRO A 675 3.74 21.63 19.69
C PRO A 675 5.23 21.93 19.94
N PRO A 676 5.59 22.64 21.03
CA PRO A 676 6.97 22.89 21.39
C PRO A 676 7.72 21.57 21.68
N LEU A 677 8.96 21.46 21.19
CA LEU A 677 9.83 20.27 21.26
C LEU A 677 10.09 19.75 22.69
N THR A 678 9.74 20.51 23.73
CA THR A 678 9.92 20.15 25.14
C THR A 678 8.86 19.19 25.68
N GLN A 679 7.72 19.00 25.00
CA GLN A 679 6.62 18.17 25.50
C GLN A 679 6.53 16.76 24.90
N THR A 680 7.29 16.45 23.84
CA THR A 680 7.25 15.12 23.21
C THR A 680 7.86 14.01 24.07
N HIS A 681 8.63 14.34 25.10
CA HIS A 681 9.14 13.35 26.06
C HIS A 681 8.14 12.95 27.16
N ALA A 682 7.05 13.71 27.36
CA ALA A 682 6.10 13.47 28.46
C ALA A 682 4.92 12.55 28.08
N VAL A 683 4.67 12.31 26.78
CA VAL A 683 3.52 11.51 26.32
C VAL A 683 3.88 10.03 26.13
N ALA A 684 5.16 9.67 26.12
CA ALA A 684 5.59 8.27 26.04
C ALA A 684 5.51 7.52 27.40
N THR A 685 5.30 8.23 28.51
CA THR A 685 5.28 7.66 29.87
C THR A 685 3.89 7.43 30.45
N THR A 686 2.80 7.81 29.77
CA THR A 686 1.43 7.68 30.31
C THR A 686 0.56 6.61 29.62
N ALA A 687 1.15 5.77 28.75
CA ALA A 687 0.47 4.63 28.13
C ALA A 687 1.03 3.28 28.61
N THR A 688 1.28 3.18 29.91
CA THR A 688 1.33 1.91 30.65
C THR A 688 0.83 2.20 32.07
N GLY A 689 -0.47 2.05 32.23
CA GLY A 689 -1.20 1.99 33.49
C GLY A 689 -2.36 1.04 33.26
#